data_AF-A0A661KP35-F1
#
_entry.id   AF-A0A661KP35-F1
#
_cell.length_a   1.000
_cell.length_b   1.000
_cell.length_c   1.000
_cell.angle_alpha   90.00
_cell.angle_beta   90.00
_cell.angle_gamma   90.00
#
_symmetry.space_group_name_H-M   'P 1'
#
loop_
_entity.id
_entity.type
_entity.pdbx_description
1 polymer ?
#
loop_
_entity_poly.entity_id
_entity_poly.type
_entity_poly.pdbx_seq_one_letter_code
_entity_poly.pdbx_strand_id
1 'polypeptide(L)'
;MSRLVAFAAIQGAYNIVSKAEGKFEEAMEKYGPEQKLQFPNTAYYLPIIYSILGHKVETLADAAPVMEKCRELLPKHLEGRLHTPYLGRLLDAGMAALFAEEIVEAIRYVEDPDFYQPVEDPDVDAGKIWVGAADDVIMRKRGIEFVDGSAPGFAAIVGAAPSPEIAAEIALEYQKKNLYVFMCANQSGTTFTEQLIEAGVQIGWSTRLVPFGPDISAAVFALGFANRAAMSFGGIEPGDYEKILLYNKNRIFAFINALGEVNAEWAANAAGAINWGFPTIADTDIPEVLPYGVCTYEHVVANVPHDQIVAKSIEVRGLKVTVTEVPVPVPYGPAFEGERVRKGDVYLECGGGKTPCVELVTIAEMDEVEDGKVEVIGPDVGDVSEGSTLPLGVYVQVAGRKMQEDYEPILERQIHHLVNYASGIMHIGQRDIAWYRISKSAVEKGFTLEHIGKILHAKLHQDFGAIFDKCQVIIYTEEDKVKELVEKARAIYHQRDERIEGMTDETTEIYYSCTLCQSFAPNHVCVISPERTGLCGAYNWMDCKASYEINPTGPNQPIEKGETLDEKYGCWKGVNEFVEKASRGAVKSYNFYSVVYDPMTTCGCCECVAAVLPMCNGVMTVNREYQGMTPCGMKFTTLAGTIGGGNVTPGFVGHSKYNICQRKFIKGDGGIKRLVWMPKSLKEEIKERFNKRAEEEGIPDLLDRIADEDVGVTEDEILPFLQEKKHPALEMEPILG
;
A
#
# COMPACT_ATOMS: atom_id res chain seq x y z
N MET A 1 -24.85 10.53 33.47
CA MET A 1 -25.28 10.59 32.05
C MET A 1 -26.29 11.70 31.90
N SER A 2 -26.05 12.66 30.99
CA SER A 2 -26.93 13.82 30.81
C SER A 2 -28.27 13.38 30.18
N ARG A 3 -29.39 13.76 30.82
CA ARG A 3 -30.75 13.54 30.29
C ARG A 3 -30.94 14.21 28.92
N LEU A 4 -30.26 15.33 28.69
CA LEU A 4 -30.36 16.11 27.45
C LEU A 4 -29.79 15.33 26.26
N VAL A 5 -28.66 14.63 26.45
CA VAL A 5 -28.05 13.77 25.42
C VAL A 5 -28.98 12.62 25.06
N ALA A 6 -29.52 11.94 26.08
CA ALA A 6 -30.48 10.87 25.87
C ALA A 6 -31.74 11.35 25.15
N PHE A 7 -32.24 12.54 25.48
CA PHE A 7 -33.39 13.13 24.81
C PHE A 7 -33.11 13.48 23.35
N ALA A 8 -31.99 14.16 23.07
CA ALA A 8 -31.63 14.59 21.72
C ALA A 8 -31.44 13.41 20.77
N ALA A 9 -30.69 12.39 21.19
CA ALA A 9 -30.43 11.22 20.37
C ALA A 9 -31.68 10.35 20.15
N ILE A 10 -32.51 10.14 21.18
CA ILE A 10 -33.79 9.42 21.00
C ILE A 10 -34.69 10.19 20.04
N GLN A 11 -34.81 11.51 20.19
CA GLN A 11 -35.61 12.34 19.28
C GLN A 11 -35.07 12.31 17.85
N GLY A 12 -33.74 12.36 17.68
CA GLY A 12 -33.09 12.22 16.39
C GLY A 12 -33.38 10.88 15.73
N ALA A 13 -33.32 9.78 16.48
CA ALA A 13 -33.64 8.45 15.98
C ALA A 13 -35.09 8.35 15.50
N TYR A 14 -36.05 8.94 16.24
CA TYR A 14 -37.44 9.03 15.76
C TYR A 14 -37.56 9.81 14.45
N ASN A 15 -36.85 10.93 14.32
CA ASN A 15 -36.86 11.72 13.09
C ASN A 15 -36.27 10.94 11.91
N ILE A 16 -35.12 10.30 12.10
CA ILE A 16 -34.43 9.50 11.08
C ILE A 16 -35.29 8.32 10.64
N VAL A 17 -35.78 7.51 11.59
CA VAL A 17 -36.59 6.34 11.27
C VAL A 17 -37.88 6.74 10.55
N SER A 18 -38.56 7.81 10.99
CA SER A 18 -39.76 8.29 10.31
C SER A 18 -39.49 8.80 8.89
N LYS A 19 -38.37 9.50 8.65
CA LYS A 19 -37.95 9.92 7.31
C LYS A 19 -37.63 8.70 6.43
N ALA A 20 -36.93 7.72 6.98
CA ALA A 20 -36.58 6.49 6.28
C ALA A 20 -37.82 5.65 5.91
N GLU A 21 -38.84 5.61 6.78
CA GLU A 21 -40.13 4.98 6.48
C GLU A 21 -40.83 5.63 5.30
N GLY A 22 -40.94 6.97 5.30
CA GLY A 22 -41.52 7.68 4.17
C GLY A 22 -40.76 7.41 2.87
N LYS A 23 -39.42 7.44 2.94
CA LYS A 23 -38.56 7.15 1.78
C LYS A 23 -38.69 5.71 1.28
N PHE A 24 -38.80 4.76 2.20
CA PHE A 24 -38.99 3.35 1.91
C PHE A 24 -40.36 3.09 1.25
N GLU A 25 -41.42 3.71 1.76
CA GLU A 25 -42.77 3.63 1.19
C GLU A 25 -42.82 4.23 -0.24
N GLU A 26 -42.21 5.40 -0.44
CA GLU A 26 -42.08 6.02 -1.77
C GLU A 26 -41.31 5.12 -2.75
N ALA A 27 -40.19 4.54 -2.32
CA ALA A 27 -39.40 3.62 -3.14
C ALA A 27 -40.19 2.33 -3.45
N MET A 28 -40.94 1.81 -2.47
CA MET A 28 -41.78 0.63 -2.65
C MET A 28 -42.90 0.86 -3.66
N GLU A 29 -43.55 2.03 -3.61
CA GLU A 29 -44.59 2.40 -4.58
C GLU A 29 -44.00 2.59 -5.98
N LYS A 30 -42.83 3.24 -6.08
CA LYS A 30 -42.22 3.61 -7.37
C LYS A 30 -41.54 2.45 -8.09
N TYR A 31 -40.81 1.60 -7.37
CA TYR A 31 -39.95 0.55 -7.96
C TYR A 31 -40.44 -0.87 -7.70
N GLY A 32 -41.33 -1.07 -6.71
CA GLY A 32 -41.88 -2.36 -6.36
C GLY A 32 -40.95 -3.26 -5.51
N PRO A 33 -41.47 -4.36 -4.96
CA PRO A 33 -40.78 -5.18 -3.95
C PRO A 33 -39.51 -5.88 -4.46
N GLU A 34 -39.47 -6.25 -5.75
CA GLU A 34 -38.37 -7.01 -6.37
C GLU A 34 -37.18 -6.13 -6.77
N GLN A 35 -37.27 -4.81 -6.61
CA GLN A 35 -36.17 -3.91 -6.92
C GLN A 35 -34.96 -4.25 -6.04
N LYS A 36 -33.81 -4.50 -6.68
CA LYS A 36 -32.57 -4.82 -5.98
C LYS A 36 -32.07 -3.63 -5.17
N LEU A 37 -31.65 -3.90 -3.94
CA LEU A 37 -30.92 -2.98 -3.08
C LEU A 37 -29.51 -3.56 -2.86
N GLN A 38 -28.48 -2.86 -3.33
CA GLN A 38 -27.10 -3.33 -3.20
C GLN A 38 -26.12 -2.16 -3.23
N PHE A 39 -25.06 -2.25 -2.43
CA PHE A 39 -23.87 -1.42 -2.58
C PHE A 39 -22.96 -1.97 -3.69
N PRO A 40 -22.07 -1.13 -4.26
CA PRO A 40 -21.24 -1.52 -5.39
C PRO A 40 -20.28 -2.66 -5.02
N ASN A 41 -20.33 -3.73 -5.81
CA ASN A 41 -19.36 -4.84 -5.80
C ASN A 41 -18.97 -5.30 -4.38
N THR A 42 -19.98 -5.65 -3.58
CA THR A 42 -19.78 -6.18 -2.22
C THR A 42 -20.49 -7.51 -1.98
N ALA A 43 -19.79 -8.43 -1.32
CA ALA A 43 -20.34 -9.71 -0.86
C ALA A 43 -21.02 -9.60 0.52
N TYR A 44 -21.05 -8.39 1.10
CA TYR A 44 -21.53 -8.14 2.47
C TYR A 44 -22.88 -7.42 2.51
N TYR A 45 -23.63 -7.40 1.40
CA TYR A 45 -24.98 -6.82 1.29
C TYR A 45 -25.02 -5.37 1.80
N LEU A 46 -25.88 -5.07 2.78
CA LEU A 46 -25.86 -3.84 3.58
C LEU A 46 -25.06 -4.13 4.88
N PRO A 47 -23.80 -3.68 4.98
CA PRO A 47 -22.87 -4.19 5.97
C PRO A 47 -23.24 -4.01 7.43
N ILE A 48 -23.86 -2.91 7.84
CA ILE A 48 -24.24 -2.68 9.25
C ILE A 48 -25.37 -3.65 9.61
N ILE A 49 -26.42 -3.72 8.79
CA ILE A 49 -27.54 -4.64 8.97
C ILE A 49 -27.07 -6.09 8.93
N TYR A 50 -26.27 -6.46 7.93
CA TYR A 50 -25.81 -7.84 7.76
C TYR A 50 -24.89 -8.29 8.89
N SER A 51 -23.97 -7.42 9.31
CA SER A 51 -23.06 -7.73 10.43
C SER A 51 -23.81 -7.90 11.75
N ILE A 52 -24.71 -6.98 12.10
CA ILE A 52 -25.38 -6.99 13.40
C ILE A 52 -26.55 -7.98 13.47
N LEU A 53 -27.36 -8.08 12.41
CA LEU A 53 -28.58 -8.90 12.41
C LEU A 53 -28.40 -10.25 11.70
N GLY A 54 -27.35 -10.44 10.89
CA GLY A 54 -27.20 -11.61 10.00
C GLY A 54 -28.22 -11.63 8.85
N HIS A 55 -29.02 -10.55 8.72
CA HIS A 55 -30.09 -10.45 7.73
C HIS A 55 -29.56 -9.95 6.40
N LYS A 56 -29.85 -10.68 5.32
CA LYS A 56 -29.42 -10.34 3.96
C LYS A 56 -30.49 -9.49 3.30
N VAL A 57 -30.19 -8.23 3.04
CA VAL A 57 -31.04 -7.35 2.25
C VAL A 57 -30.59 -7.40 0.81
N GLU A 58 -31.37 -8.03 -0.07
CA GLU A 58 -31.09 -8.14 -1.51
C GLU A 58 -32.08 -7.30 -2.34
N THR A 59 -33.29 -7.10 -1.82
CA THR A 59 -34.38 -6.38 -2.47
C THR A 59 -35.03 -5.36 -1.53
N LEU A 60 -35.86 -4.47 -2.08
CA LEU A 60 -36.68 -3.57 -1.26
C LEU A 60 -37.61 -4.36 -0.32
N ALA A 61 -38.14 -5.52 -0.72
CA ALA A 61 -38.96 -6.34 0.17
C ALA A 61 -38.19 -6.82 1.41
N ASP A 62 -36.91 -7.15 1.25
CA ASP A 62 -36.05 -7.63 2.35
C ASP A 62 -35.70 -6.54 3.37
N ALA A 63 -35.89 -5.26 3.01
CA ALA A 63 -35.70 -4.14 3.93
C ALA A 63 -36.90 -3.94 4.88
N ALA A 64 -38.09 -4.44 4.56
CA ALA A 64 -39.29 -4.25 5.39
C ALA A 64 -39.15 -4.85 6.82
N PRO A 65 -38.63 -6.09 7.00
CA PRO A 65 -38.36 -6.64 8.33
C PRO A 65 -37.34 -5.81 9.13
N VAL A 66 -36.37 -5.17 8.45
CA VAL A 66 -35.38 -4.31 9.10
C VAL A 66 -36.02 -3.01 9.58
N MET A 67 -36.91 -2.41 8.78
CA MET A 67 -37.69 -1.24 9.19
C MET A 67 -38.60 -1.54 10.39
N GLU A 68 -39.23 -2.72 10.42
CA GLU A 68 -39.96 -3.19 11.61
C GLU A 68 -39.04 -3.30 12.82
N LYS A 69 -37.84 -3.85 12.64
CA LYS A 69 -36.84 -3.94 13.71
C LYS A 69 -36.43 -2.57 14.25
N CYS A 70 -36.28 -1.57 13.37
CA CYS A 70 -35.99 -0.19 13.77
C CYS A 70 -37.08 0.35 14.72
N ARG A 71 -38.36 0.09 14.44
CA ARG A 71 -39.47 0.50 15.33
C ARG A 71 -39.41 -0.18 16.69
N GLU A 72 -39.05 -1.46 16.74
CA GLU A 72 -38.92 -2.20 17.99
C GLU A 72 -37.80 -1.64 18.89
N LEU A 73 -36.71 -1.21 18.27
CA LEU A 73 -35.54 -0.65 18.96
C LEU A 73 -35.78 0.78 19.46
N LEU A 74 -36.73 1.52 18.89
CA LEU A 74 -37.05 2.88 19.33
C LEU A 74 -37.63 2.87 20.75
N PRO A 75 -36.92 3.45 21.74
CA PRO A 75 -37.43 3.50 23.10
C PRO A 75 -38.54 4.55 23.20
N LYS A 76 -39.51 4.32 24.10
CA LYS A 76 -40.50 5.36 24.44
C LYS A 76 -39.81 6.68 24.77
N HIS A 77 -40.39 7.78 24.27
CA HIS A 77 -39.95 9.12 24.65
C HIS A 77 -39.83 9.28 26.16
N LEU A 78 -38.85 10.07 26.60
CA LEU A 78 -38.53 10.25 28.01
C LEU A 78 -39.63 11.06 28.73
N GLU A 79 -40.59 10.37 29.37
CA GLU A 79 -41.66 10.98 30.18
C GLU A 79 -41.27 11.17 31.67
N GLY A 80 -41.64 12.32 32.26
CA GLY A 80 -41.55 12.57 33.72
C GLY A 80 -40.15 12.92 34.28
N ARG A 81 -39.97 12.70 35.60
CA ARG A 81 -38.69 12.86 36.36
C ARG A 81 -38.01 11.50 36.65
N LEU A 82 -38.20 10.50 35.78
CA LEU A 82 -37.67 9.16 36.02
C LEU A 82 -36.17 9.09 35.73
N HIS A 83 -35.36 8.76 36.75
CA HIS A 83 -33.90 8.59 36.70
C HIS A 83 -33.48 7.14 36.34
N THR A 84 -34.05 6.53 35.30
CA THR A 84 -33.56 5.23 34.80
C THR A 84 -32.20 5.38 34.10
N PRO A 85 -31.31 4.37 34.11
CA PRO A 85 -30.09 4.41 33.32
C PRO A 85 -30.42 4.55 31.83
N TYR A 86 -30.03 5.67 31.21
CA TYR A 86 -30.43 6.00 29.84
C TYR A 86 -29.57 5.34 28.76
N LEU A 87 -28.42 4.74 29.11
CA LEU A 87 -27.42 4.30 28.14
C LEU A 87 -27.96 3.23 27.19
N GLY A 88 -28.55 2.14 27.69
CA GLY A 88 -29.05 1.07 26.81
C GLY A 88 -30.08 1.58 25.80
N ARG A 89 -31.07 2.36 26.27
CA ARG A 89 -32.09 2.96 25.39
C ARG A 89 -31.52 3.94 24.37
N LEU A 90 -30.51 4.71 24.77
CA LEU A 90 -29.78 5.61 23.88
C LEU A 90 -29.09 4.82 22.74
N LEU A 91 -28.41 3.73 23.10
CA LEU A 91 -27.71 2.87 22.15
C LEU A 91 -28.66 2.15 21.19
N ASP A 92 -29.80 1.66 21.70
CA ASP A 92 -30.85 1.03 20.89
C ASP A 92 -31.42 2.03 19.86
N ALA A 93 -31.70 3.27 20.30
CA ALA A 93 -32.19 4.33 19.42
C ALA A 93 -31.16 4.67 18.33
N GLY A 94 -29.87 4.77 18.70
CA GLY A 94 -28.80 5.02 17.73
C GLY A 94 -28.63 3.87 16.73
N MET A 95 -28.79 2.62 17.16
CA MET A 95 -28.75 1.45 16.26
C MET A 95 -29.91 1.47 15.26
N ALA A 96 -31.12 1.83 15.71
CA ALA A 96 -32.28 1.99 14.84
C ALA A 96 -32.05 3.07 13.77
N ALA A 97 -31.43 4.20 14.16
CA ALA A 97 -31.08 5.27 13.22
C ALA A 97 -30.12 4.79 12.13
N LEU A 98 -29.05 4.08 12.51
CA LEU A 98 -28.05 3.59 11.57
C LEU A 98 -28.60 2.54 10.59
N PHE A 99 -29.45 1.62 11.05
CA PHE A 99 -30.12 0.67 10.15
C PHE A 99 -31.04 1.39 9.15
N ALA A 100 -31.80 2.38 9.62
CA ALA A 100 -32.69 3.17 8.78
C ALA A 100 -31.92 3.96 7.72
N GLU A 101 -30.80 4.60 8.10
CA GLU A 101 -29.96 5.37 7.16
C GLU A 101 -29.22 4.47 6.15
N GLU A 102 -28.80 3.27 6.54
CA GLU A 102 -28.17 2.33 5.61
C GLU A 102 -29.15 1.89 4.50
N ILE A 103 -30.44 1.72 4.85
CA ILE A 103 -31.50 1.48 3.86
C ILE A 103 -31.72 2.71 2.98
N VAL A 104 -31.75 3.92 3.56
CA VAL A 104 -31.91 5.16 2.79
C VAL A 104 -30.78 5.36 1.78
N GLU A 105 -29.53 5.11 2.18
CA GLU A 105 -28.39 5.17 1.26
C GLU A 105 -28.48 4.08 0.18
N ALA A 106 -28.90 2.86 0.53
CA ALA A 106 -29.14 1.81 -0.47
C ALA A 106 -30.24 2.19 -1.48
N ILE A 107 -31.29 2.88 -1.03
CA ILE A 107 -32.34 3.44 -1.91
C ILE A 107 -31.76 4.53 -2.81
N ARG A 108 -30.87 5.39 -2.31
CA ARG A 108 -30.22 6.43 -3.12
C ARG A 108 -29.43 5.84 -4.28
N TYR A 109 -28.72 4.72 -4.09
CA TYR A 109 -28.05 4.01 -5.19
C TYR A 109 -29.01 3.54 -6.31
N VAL A 110 -30.31 3.40 -6.02
CA VAL A 110 -31.35 3.09 -7.01
C VAL A 110 -31.91 4.37 -7.64
N GLU A 111 -32.15 5.40 -6.85
CA GLU A 111 -32.78 6.64 -7.32
C GLU A 111 -31.84 7.56 -8.10
N ASP A 112 -30.58 7.61 -7.69
CA ASP A 112 -29.53 8.47 -8.26
C ASP A 112 -28.22 7.67 -8.39
N PRO A 113 -28.13 6.75 -9.36
CA PRO A 113 -27.01 5.83 -9.51
C PRO A 113 -25.68 6.52 -9.87
N ASP A 114 -25.73 7.75 -10.38
CA ASP A 114 -24.56 8.54 -10.78
C ASP A 114 -24.03 9.45 -9.64
N PHE A 115 -24.73 9.51 -8.50
CA PHE A 115 -24.36 10.36 -7.37
C PHE A 115 -23.03 9.96 -6.72
N TYR A 116 -22.82 8.65 -6.52
CA TYR A 116 -21.62 8.11 -5.90
C TYR A 116 -20.68 7.48 -6.92
N GLN A 117 -19.38 7.66 -6.72
CA GLN A 117 -18.34 7.06 -7.56
C GLN A 117 -17.54 5.99 -6.79
N PRO A 118 -17.72 4.69 -7.08
CA PRO A 118 -16.97 3.62 -6.43
C PRO A 118 -15.54 3.53 -6.99
N VAL A 119 -14.76 4.58 -6.83
CA VAL A 119 -13.37 4.72 -7.29
C VAL A 119 -12.47 5.05 -6.11
N GLU A 120 -11.17 4.77 -6.24
CA GLU A 120 -10.20 5.13 -5.20
C GLU A 120 -10.03 6.64 -5.07
N ASP A 121 -9.96 7.37 -6.17
CA ASP A 121 -9.77 8.82 -6.16
C ASP A 121 -10.88 9.49 -6.97
N PRO A 122 -11.62 10.46 -6.38
CA PRO A 122 -12.75 11.11 -7.05
C PRO A 122 -12.29 12.05 -8.18
N ASP A 123 -13.14 12.21 -9.20
CA ASP A 123 -12.91 13.16 -10.29
C ASP A 123 -13.43 14.56 -9.90
N VAL A 124 -12.60 15.26 -9.12
CA VAL A 124 -12.92 16.59 -8.58
C VAL A 124 -13.14 17.61 -9.70
N ASP A 125 -12.37 17.54 -10.80
CA ASP A 125 -12.47 18.45 -11.94
C ASP A 125 -13.82 18.32 -12.67
N ALA A 126 -14.39 17.10 -12.68
CA ALA A 126 -15.73 16.84 -13.21
C ALA A 126 -16.86 17.14 -12.20
N GLY A 127 -16.54 17.67 -11.00
CA GLY A 127 -17.51 17.93 -9.93
C GLY A 127 -18.04 16.66 -9.26
N LYS A 128 -17.37 15.51 -9.44
CA LYS A 128 -17.79 14.21 -8.93
C LYS A 128 -16.97 13.84 -7.70
N ILE A 129 -17.42 14.36 -6.56
CA ILE A 129 -16.66 14.38 -5.31
C ILE A 129 -16.92 13.13 -4.45
N TRP A 130 -18.16 12.63 -4.42
CA TRP A 130 -18.61 11.66 -3.42
C TRP A 130 -18.35 10.22 -3.85
N VAL A 131 -17.66 9.45 -3.01
CA VAL A 131 -17.33 8.05 -3.32
C VAL A 131 -18.35 7.03 -2.81
N GLY A 132 -19.13 7.40 -1.79
CA GLY A 132 -20.11 6.51 -1.17
C GLY A 132 -19.49 5.24 -0.55
N ALA A 133 -20.24 4.14 -0.59
CA ALA A 133 -19.77 2.84 -0.10
C ALA A 133 -18.53 2.36 -0.88
N ALA A 134 -17.43 2.10 -0.15
CA ALA A 134 -16.27 1.40 -0.70
C ALA A 134 -16.70 0.05 -1.27
N ASP A 135 -16.21 -0.35 -2.44
CA ASP A 135 -16.41 -1.72 -2.91
C ASP A 135 -15.49 -2.71 -2.18
N ASP A 136 -15.65 -4.02 -2.40
CA ASP A 136 -14.85 -5.02 -1.67
C ASP A 136 -13.37 -5.02 -2.08
N VAL A 137 -13.03 -4.51 -3.27
CA VAL A 137 -11.63 -4.40 -3.71
C VAL A 137 -10.93 -3.32 -2.89
N ILE A 138 -11.55 -2.13 -2.81
CA ILE A 138 -11.08 -1.01 -2.00
C ILE A 138 -11.07 -1.41 -0.52
N MET A 139 -12.15 -2.03 -0.02
CA MET A 139 -12.23 -2.49 1.37
C MET A 139 -11.09 -3.45 1.70
N ARG A 140 -10.82 -4.46 0.87
CA ARG A 140 -9.72 -5.40 1.12
C ARG A 140 -8.35 -4.74 1.03
N LYS A 141 -8.17 -3.82 0.08
CA LYS A 141 -6.92 -3.09 -0.12
C LYS A 141 -6.58 -2.18 1.05
N ARG A 142 -7.55 -1.40 1.53
CA ARG A 142 -7.36 -0.38 2.56
C ARG A 142 -7.60 -0.91 3.97
N GLY A 143 -8.49 -1.88 4.12
CA GLY A 143 -8.85 -2.45 5.42
C GLY A 143 -7.77 -3.33 6.03
N ILE A 144 -6.85 -3.89 5.23
CA ILE A 144 -5.69 -4.62 5.76
C ILE A 144 -4.77 -3.70 6.58
N GLU A 145 -4.71 -2.41 6.25
CA GLU A 145 -3.89 -1.42 6.93
C GLU A 145 -4.33 -1.25 8.40
N PHE A 146 -5.63 -1.44 8.68
CA PHE A 146 -6.20 -1.46 10.04
C PHE A 146 -5.85 -2.72 10.83
N VAL A 147 -5.40 -3.78 10.16
CA VAL A 147 -5.09 -5.08 10.78
C VAL A 147 -3.59 -5.20 11.05
N ASP A 148 -2.76 -4.79 10.08
CA ASP A 148 -1.30 -4.81 10.22
C ASP A 148 -0.75 -3.60 11.01
N GLY A 149 -1.58 -2.59 11.24
CA GLY A 149 -1.24 -1.41 12.05
C GLY A 149 -0.57 -0.28 11.28
N SER A 150 -0.40 -0.41 9.96
CA SER A 150 0.10 0.67 9.08
C SER A 150 -0.86 1.87 9.00
N ALA A 151 -2.15 1.65 9.30
CA ALA A 151 -3.08 2.68 9.71
C ALA A 151 -3.82 2.19 10.97
N PRO A 152 -3.74 2.86 12.13
CA PRO A 152 -4.37 2.31 13.34
C PRO A 152 -5.90 2.40 13.36
N GLY A 153 -6.50 3.23 12.51
CA GLY A 153 -7.94 3.48 12.48
C GLY A 153 -8.30 4.72 11.66
N PHE A 154 -9.43 5.34 11.98
CA PHE A 154 -9.94 6.50 11.24
C PHE A 154 -10.61 7.56 12.11
N ALA A 155 -10.49 8.82 11.70
CA ALA A 155 -11.30 9.93 12.18
C ALA A 155 -12.53 10.08 11.28
N ALA A 156 -13.74 9.86 11.79
CA ALA A 156 -14.97 10.17 11.08
C ALA A 156 -15.36 11.63 11.33
N ILE A 157 -15.12 12.50 10.36
CA ILE A 157 -15.46 13.93 10.45
C ILE A 157 -16.88 14.12 9.92
N VAL A 158 -17.71 14.76 10.75
CA VAL A 158 -19.07 15.19 10.41
C VAL A 158 -19.16 16.71 10.49
N GLY A 159 -19.62 17.34 9.40
CA GLY A 159 -19.79 18.78 9.31
C GLY A 159 -18.64 19.49 8.59
N ALA A 160 -18.25 20.66 9.09
CA ALA A 160 -17.24 21.51 8.48
C ALA A 160 -16.46 22.29 9.55
N ALA A 161 -15.17 22.54 9.31
CA ALA A 161 -14.36 23.38 10.18
C ALA A 161 -14.73 24.88 10.01
N PRO A 162 -14.27 25.79 10.88
CA PRO A 162 -14.54 27.21 10.73
C PRO A 162 -13.94 27.84 9.46
N SER A 163 -12.86 27.27 8.91
CA SER A 163 -12.26 27.69 7.64
C SER A 163 -11.54 26.55 6.91
N PRO A 164 -11.27 26.69 5.59
CA PRO A 164 -10.47 25.75 4.80
C PRO A 164 -9.07 25.46 5.37
N GLU A 165 -8.42 26.48 5.93
CA GLU A 165 -7.07 26.34 6.52
C GLU A 165 -7.09 25.42 7.74
N ILE A 166 -8.07 25.59 8.63
CA ILE A 166 -8.23 24.74 9.82
C ILE A 166 -8.58 23.31 9.40
N ALA A 167 -9.42 23.15 8.38
CA ALA A 167 -9.73 21.82 7.84
C ALA A 167 -8.46 21.11 7.32
N ALA A 168 -7.64 21.81 6.55
CA ALA A 168 -6.38 21.29 6.03
C ALA A 168 -5.38 20.93 7.15
N GLU A 169 -5.27 21.76 8.18
CA GLU A 169 -4.42 21.49 9.35
C GLU A 169 -4.84 20.22 10.09
N ILE A 170 -6.14 20.08 10.39
CA ILE A 170 -6.70 18.89 11.05
C ILE A 170 -6.47 17.63 10.20
N ALA A 171 -6.77 17.69 8.89
CA ALA A 171 -6.59 16.57 7.98
C ALA A 171 -5.12 16.12 7.90
N LEU A 172 -4.20 17.07 7.74
CA LEU A 172 -2.77 16.80 7.67
C LEU A 172 -2.24 16.20 8.97
N GLU A 173 -2.70 16.68 10.13
CA GLU A 173 -2.27 16.14 11.41
C GLU A 173 -2.75 14.69 11.60
N TYR A 174 -3.97 14.34 11.18
CA TYR A 174 -4.43 12.94 11.17
C TYR A 174 -3.63 12.07 10.21
N GLN A 175 -3.31 12.56 9.01
CA GLN A 175 -2.46 11.83 8.04
C GLN A 175 -1.06 11.57 8.60
N LYS A 176 -0.42 12.55 9.26
CA LYS A 176 0.88 12.39 9.94
C LYS A 176 0.86 11.29 11.00
N LYS A 177 -0.31 11.04 11.60
CA LYS A 177 -0.54 9.99 12.60
C LYS A 177 -1.07 8.69 11.98
N ASN A 178 -0.98 8.57 10.66
CA ASN A 178 -1.39 7.42 9.85
C ASN A 178 -2.87 7.07 9.94
N LEU A 179 -3.73 8.02 10.30
CA LEU A 179 -5.17 7.79 10.37
C LEU A 179 -5.84 8.12 9.05
N TYR A 180 -6.87 7.35 8.70
CA TYR A 180 -7.81 7.75 7.67
C TYR A 180 -8.72 8.86 8.18
N VAL A 181 -9.17 9.73 7.29
CA VAL A 181 -10.18 10.75 7.56
C VAL A 181 -11.38 10.45 6.68
N PHE A 182 -12.48 10.04 7.30
CA PHE A 182 -13.74 9.69 6.63
C PHE A 182 -14.70 10.86 6.81
N MET A 183 -15.09 11.51 5.72
CA MET A 183 -15.78 12.80 5.75
C MET A 183 -17.22 12.67 5.29
N CYS A 184 -18.17 13.19 6.08
CA CYS A 184 -19.57 13.27 5.69
C CYS A 184 -20.30 14.45 6.35
N ALA A 185 -21.56 14.64 6.00
CA ALA A 185 -22.45 15.70 6.47
C ALA A 185 -22.01 17.13 6.12
N ASN A 186 -23.01 17.96 5.81
CA ASN A 186 -22.84 19.38 5.56
C ASN A 186 -23.15 20.18 6.82
N GLN A 187 -22.50 21.34 6.93
CA GLN A 187 -22.76 22.34 7.95
C GLN A 187 -22.64 23.72 7.32
N SER A 188 -23.62 24.58 7.59
CA SER A 188 -23.60 25.99 7.15
C SER A 188 -23.39 26.19 5.64
N GLY A 189 -23.83 25.23 4.81
CA GLY A 189 -23.75 25.31 3.35
C GLY A 189 -22.43 24.82 2.75
N THR A 190 -21.56 24.18 3.53
CA THR A 190 -20.34 23.52 3.03
C THR A 190 -20.07 22.21 3.78
N THR A 191 -19.03 21.50 3.38
CA THR A 191 -18.56 20.24 3.98
C THR A 191 -17.06 20.33 4.23
N PHE A 192 -16.56 19.53 5.17
CA PHE A 192 -15.11 19.40 5.38
C PHE A 192 -14.38 18.99 4.09
N THR A 193 -15.01 18.15 3.25
CA THR A 193 -14.47 17.77 1.94
C THR A 193 -14.29 18.95 0.99
N GLU A 194 -15.30 19.80 0.83
CA GLU A 194 -15.21 20.98 -0.03
C GLU A 194 -14.17 21.98 0.48
N GLN A 195 -14.04 22.12 1.79
CA GLN A 195 -13.00 22.93 2.43
C GLN A 195 -11.58 22.43 2.11
N LEU A 196 -11.36 21.12 2.10
CA LEU A 196 -10.07 20.56 1.70
C LEU A 196 -9.76 20.81 0.21
N ILE A 197 -10.76 20.68 -0.66
CA ILE A 197 -10.61 21.00 -2.08
C ILE A 197 -10.25 22.48 -2.26
N GLU A 198 -10.94 23.39 -1.56
CA GLU A 198 -10.66 24.83 -1.58
C GLU A 198 -9.24 25.16 -1.09
N ALA A 199 -8.74 24.43 -0.10
CA ALA A 199 -7.37 24.55 0.42
C ALA A 199 -6.31 23.88 -0.47
N GLY A 200 -6.67 23.29 -1.61
CA GLY A 200 -5.74 22.61 -2.52
C GLY A 200 -5.23 21.27 -1.99
N VAL A 201 -5.93 20.64 -1.06
CA VAL A 201 -5.59 19.32 -0.50
C VAL A 201 -6.22 18.22 -1.35
N GLN A 202 -5.40 17.27 -1.78
CA GLN A 202 -5.87 16.13 -2.56
C GLN A 202 -6.67 15.16 -1.68
N ILE A 203 -7.91 14.85 -2.09
CA ILE A 203 -8.80 13.89 -1.43
C ILE A 203 -8.84 12.56 -2.18
N GLY A 204 -9.23 11.48 -1.49
CA GLY A 204 -9.35 10.13 -2.03
C GLY A 204 -8.88 9.06 -1.05
N TRP A 205 -9.08 7.80 -1.43
CA TRP A 205 -8.56 6.64 -0.73
C TRP A 205 -7.04 6.59 -0.77
N SER A 206 -6.39 7.08 -1.84
CA SER A 206 -4.93 7.12 -1.96
C SER A 206 -4.28 8.04 -0.92
N THR A 207 -4.91 9.18 -0.63
CA THR A 207 -4.44 10.15 0.37
C THR A 207 -5.03 9.89 1.76
N ARG A 208 -5.85 8.85 1.93
CA ARG A 208 -6.57 8.53 3.17
C ARG A 208 -7.59 9.59 3.61
N LEU A 209 -7.98 10.52 2.73
CA LEU A 209 -8.98 11.57 2.99
C LEU A 209 -10.22 11.25 2.16
N VAL A 210 -11.13 10.43 2.70
CA VAL A 210 -12.22 9.79 1.95
C VAL A 210 -13.55 10.57 2.04
N PRO A 211 -14.09 11.08 0.93
CA PRO A 211 -15.34 11.86 0.89
C PRO A 211 -16.59 10.98 0.71
N PHE A 212 -17.29 10.65 1.79
CA PHE A 212 -18.40 9.70 1.73
C PHE A 212 -19.71 10.28 1.19
N GLY A 213 -20.10 11.48 1.62
CA GLY A 213 -21.33 12.11 1.14
C GLY A 213 -21.67 13.40 1.89
N PRO A 214 -22.52 14.26 1.35
CA PRO A 214 -22.85 15.56 1.95
C PRO A 214 -23.91 15.45 3.07
N ASP A 215 -24.51 14.29 3.26
CA ASP A 215 -25.58 14.05 4.24
C ASP A 215 -25.07 13.23 5.43
N ILE A 216 -25.71 13.37 6.59
CA ILE A 216 -25.35 12.59 7.78
C ILE A 216 -25.54 11.07 7.58
N SER A 217 -26.50 10.68 6.74
CA SER A 217 -26.73 9.28 6.39
C SER A 217 -25.52 8.61 5.75
N ALA A 218 -24.61 9.36 5.12
CA ALA A 218 -23.37 8.81 4.57
C ALA A 218 -22.37 8.33 5.64
N ALA A 219 -22.60 8.64 6.93
CA ALA A 219 -21.83 8.07 8.05
C ALA A 219 -21.91 6.53 8.10
N VAL A 220 -22.97 5.95 7.55
CA VAL A 220 -23.12 4.49 7.45
C VAL A 220 -22.03 3.84 6.59
N PHE A 221 -21.41 4.57 5.66
CA PHE A 221 -20.30 4.03 4.87
C PHE A 221 -19.03 3.83 5.71
N ALA A 222 -18.75 4.73 6.66
CA ALA A 222 -17.64 4.59 7.61
C ALA A 222 -17.83 3.39 8.54
N LEU A 223 -19.02 3.29 9.14
CA LEU A 223 -19.36 2.17 10.02
C LEU A 223 -19.45 0.85 9.24
N GLY A 224 -20.04 0.86 8.05
CA GLY A 224 -20.11 -0.29 7.15
C GLY A 224 -18.73 -0.78 6.72
N PHE A 225 -17.76 0.13 6.53
CA PHE A 225 -16.36 -0.25 6.30
C PHE A 225 -15.77 -1.00 7.51
N ALA A 226 -15.96 -0.46 8.73
CA ALA A 226 -15.46 -1.05 9.97
C ALA A 226 -16.05 -2.47 10.22
N ASN A 227 -17.36 -2.63 10.00
CA ASN A 227 -18.04 -3.92 10.09
C ASN A 227 -17.52 -4.93 9.06
N ARG A 228 -17.26 -4.50 7.83
CA ARG A 228 -16.65 -5.36 6.80
C ARG A 228 -15.23 -5.78 7.15
N ALA A 229 -14.42 -4.90 7.72
CA ALA A 229 -13.10 -5.28 8.19
C ALA A 229 -13.17 -6.37 9.28
N ALA A 230 -14.11 -6.28 10.22
CA ALA A 230 -14.35 -7.30 11.23
C ALA A 230 -14.74 -8.66 10.64
N MET A 231 -15.65 -8.69 9.64
CA MET A 231 -16.05 -9.94 8.98
C MET A 231 -14.95 -10.50 8.08
N SER A 232 -14.27 -9.65 7.30
CA SER A 232 -13.29 -10.09 6.29
C SER A 232 -11.96 -10.52 6.88
N PHE A 233 -11.43 -9.76 7.85
CA PHE A 233 -10.11 -10.01 8.45
C PHE A 233 -10.21 -10.63 9.84
N GLY A 234 -11.25 -10.31 10.59
CA GLY A 234 -11.53 -10.96 11.88
C GLY A 234 -12.15 -12.34 11.73
N GLY A 235 -12.66 -12.69 10.54
CA GLY A 235 -13.34 -13.97 10.30
C GLY A 235 -14.59 -14.16 11.15
N ILE A 236 -15.25 -13.06 11.51
CA ILE A 236 -16.43 -13.08 12.37
C ILE A 236 -17.67 -13.33 11.52
N GLU A 237 -18.47 -14.29 11.95
CA GLU A 237 -19.71 -14.65 11.26
C GLU A 237 -20.76 -13.51 11.35
N PRO A 238 -21.47 -13.19 10.25
CA PRO A 238 -22.58 -12.25 10.26
C PRO A 238 -23.66 -12.64 11.28
N GLY A 239 -24.18 -11.67 12.03
CA GLY A 239 -25.16 -11.87 13.10
C GLY A 239 -24.55 -12.14 14.48
N ASP A 240 -23.24 -12.41 14.58
CA ASP A 240 -22.50 -12.45 15.85
C ASP A 240 -22.13 -11.03 16.30
N TYR A 241 -23.17 -10.23 16.59
CA TYR A 241 -23.04 -8.80 16.87
C TYR A 241 -22.06 -8.51 18.02
N GLU A 242 -22.04 -9.35 19.06
CA GLU A 242 -21.14 -9.17 20.21
C GLU A 242 -19.67 -9.20 19.77
N LYS A 243 -19.27 -10.18 18.95
CA LYS A 243 -17.90 -10.26 18.44
C LYS A 243 -17.57 -9.13 17.48
N ILE A 244 -18.51 -8.71 16.64
CA ILE A 244 -18.29 -7.62 15.69
C ILE A 244 -18.05 -6.30 16.43
N LEU A 245 -18.90 -5.96 17.40
CA LEU A 245 -18.74 -4.76 18.21
C LEU A 245 -17.42 -4.81 19.02
N LEU A 246 -17.09 -5.97 19.60
CA LEU A 246 -15.86 -6.15 20.37
C LEU A 246 -14.59 -6.08 19.51
N TYR A 247 -14.63 -6.62 18.29
CA TYR A 247 -13.53 -6.51 17.33
C TYR A 247 -13.25 -5.05 17.00
N ASN A 248 -14.29 -4.30 16.61
CA ASN A 248 -14.17 -2.90 16.26
C ASN A 248 -13.65 -2.05 17.42
N LYS A 249 -14.19 -2.27 18.63
CA LYS A 249 -13.70 -1.61 19.85
C LYS A 249 -12.20 -1.83 20.09
N ASN A 250 -11.69 -3.03 19.84
CA ASN A 250 -10.33 -3.41 20.21
C ASN A 250 -9.30 -3.30 19.08
N ARG A 251 -9.73 -3.31 17.82
CA ARG A 251 -8.84 -3.39 16.64
C ARG A 251 -8.88 -2.16 15.76
N ILE A 252 -10.04 -1.50 15.63
CA ILE A 252 -10.17 -0.33 14.76
C ILE A 252 -10.26 0.91 15.64
N PHE A 253 -9.17 1.69 15.70
CA PHE A 253 -9.11 2.90 16.54
C PHE A 253 -9.85 4.07 15.89
N ALA A 254 -11.18 3.95 15.77
CA ALA A 254 -12.03 4.97 15.20
C ALA A 254 -12.72 5.85 16.24
N PHE A 255 -12.97 7.10 15.86
CA PHE A 255 -13.66 8.13 16.65
C PHE A 255 -14.31 9.16 15.72
N ILE A 256 -15.26 9.92 16.25
CA ILE A 256 -16.03 10.92 15.52
C ILE A 256 -15.54 12.32 15.91
N ASN A 257 -15.31 13.18 14.92
CA ASN A 257 -15.16 14.62 15.11
C ASN A 257 -16.38 15.33 14.54
N ALA A 258 -17.21 15.87 15.43
CA ALA A 258 -18.33 16.72 15.07
C ALA A 258 -17.84 18.17 15.02
N LEU A 259 -17.74 18.72 13.82
CA LEU A 259 -17.30 20.09 13.57
C LEU A 259 -18.50 20.96 13.19
N GLY A 260 -18.89 21.85 14.09
CA GLY A 260 -20.07 22.71 13.97
C GLY A 260 -21.24 22.31 14.86
N GLU A 261 -22.43 22.87 14.57
CA GLU A 261 -23.61 22.70 15.43
C GLU A 261 -24.17 21.28 15.36
N VAL A 262 -24.16 20.57 16.49
CA VAL A 262 -24.67 19.20 16.56
C VAL A 262 -26.18 19.17 16.70
N ASN A 263 -26.87 18.74 15.65
CA ASN A 263 -28.33 18.55 15.66
C ASN A 263 -28.74 17.17 16.25
N ALA A 264 -30.04 16.96 16.39
CA ALA A 264 -30.58 15.72 16.98
C ALA A 264 -30.23 14.45 16.16
N GLU A 265 -30.17 14.55 14.84
CA GLU A 265 -29.87 13.42 13.94
C GLU A 265 -28.40 13.00 14.05
N TRP A 266 -27.49 13.98 14.18
CA TRP A 266 -26.09 13.74 14.49
C TRP A 266 -25.92 13.09 15.86
N ALA A 267 -26.69 13.54 16.86
CA ALA A 267 -26.69 12.93 18.19
C ALA A 267 -27.15 11.47 18.17
N ALA A 268 -28.11 11.11 17.32
CA ALA A 268 -28.57 9.74 17.13
C ALA A 268 -27.50 8.86 16.46
N ASN A 269 -26.84 9.37 15.42
CA ASN A 269 -25.72 8.71 14.76
C ASN A 269 -24.54 8.46 15.71
N ALA A 270 -24.14 9.48 16.47
CA ALA A 270 -23.10 9.38 17.49
C ALA A 270 -23.47 8.34 18.56
N ALA A 271 -24.73 8.32 19.00
CA ALA A 271 -25.24 7.31 19.93
C ALA A 271 -25.13 5.89 19.36
N GLY A 272 -25.38 5.71 18.06
CA GLY A 272 -25.19 4.45 17.37
C GLY A 272 -23.73 4.03 17.38
N ALA A 273 -22.82 4.93 16.99
CA ALA A 273 -21.38 4.67 16.89
C ALA A 273 -20.73 4.28 18.23
N ILE A 274 -21.28 4.75 19.36
CA ILE A 274 -20.83 4.32 20.70
C ILE A 274 -20.89 2.80 20.85
N ASN A 275 -21.83 2.09 20.22
CA ASN A 275 -21.90 0.62 20.28
C ASN A 275 -20.60 -0.05 19.80
N TRP A 276 -19.95 0.51 18.79
CA TRP A 276 -18.66 0.03 18.27
C TRP A 276 -17.46 0.49 19.13
N GLY A 277 -17.71 1.21 20.22
CA GLY A 277 -16.69 1.80 21.07
C GLY A 277 -16.07 3.07 20.49
N PHE A 278 -16.72 3.70 19.51
CA PHE A 278 -16.20 4.92 18.86
C PHE A 278 -16.71 6.17 19.59
N PRO A 279 -15.82 6.93 20.25
CA PRO A 279 -16.21 8.13 20.99
C PRO A 279 -16.44 9.31 20.04
N THR A 280 -17.23 10.28 20.49
CA THR A 280 -17.46 11.54 19.78
C THR A 280 -16.75 12.69 20.47
N ILE A 281 -16.04 13.49 19.68
CA ILE A 281 -15.35 14.70 20.13
C ILE A 281 -15.93 15.86 19.32
N ALA A 282 -16.45 16.87 20.00
CA ALA A 282 -17.09 18.03 19.37
C ALA A 282 -16.34 19.33 19.69
N ASP A 283 -16.30 20.23 18.71
CA ASP A 283 -15.75 21.58 18.87
C ASP A 283 -16.76 22.54 19.55
N THR A 284 -18.04 22.20 19.52
CA THR A 284 -19.13 23.01 20.11
C THR A 284 -19.52 22.59 21.54
N ASP A 285 -20.25 23.48 22.22
CA ASP A 285 -20.78 23.26 23.56
C ASP A 285 -21.98 22.33 23.54
N ILE A 286 -21.73 21.03 23.60
CA ILE A 286 -22.74 19.98 23.72
C ILE A 286 -22.62 19.27 25.08
N PRO A 287 -23.70 18.66 25.60
CA PRO A 287 -23.58 17.97 26.88
C PRO A 287 -22.74 16.69 26.75
N GLU A 288 -21.84 16.48 27.70
CA GLU A 288 -20.88 15.38 27.68
C GLU A 288 -21.43 14.03 28.21
N VAL A 289 -20.76 12.95 27.81
CA VAL A 289 -20.97 11.59 28.31
C VAL A 289 -19.61 11.01 28.70
N LEU A 290 -19.16 11.39 29.89
CA LEU A 290 -17.86 11.01 30.46
C LEU A 290 -17.72 9.58 31.04
N PRO A 291 -18.80 8.83 31.42
CA PRO A 291 -18.64 7.48 31.93
C PRO A 291 -17.90 6.56 30.95
N TYR A 292 -17.06 5.66 31.45
CA TYR A 292 -16.39 4.64 30.64
C TYR A 292 -17.20 3.34 30.56
N GLY A 293 -16.88 2.46 29.61
CA GLY A 293 -17.40 1.08 29.58
C GLY A 293 -17.58 0.54 28.17
N VAL A 294 -18.36 1.25 27.34
CA VAL A 294 -18.51 0.89 25.92
C VAL A 294 -17.32 1.40 25.12
N CYS A 295 -17.05 2.72 25.12
CA CYS A 295 -15.77 3.28 24.69
C CYS A 295 -14.65 2.98 25.70
N THR A 296 -13.41 3.15 25.25
CA THR A 296 -12.20 2.97 26.08
C THR A 296 -12.18 3.96 27.25
N TYR A 297 -12.40 5.25 26.97
CA TYR A 297 -12.53 6.31 27.96
C TYR A 297 -13.92 6.96 27.84
N GLU A 298 -13.99 8.28 27.63
CA GLU A 298 -15.24 9.03 27.50
C GLU A 298 -15.99 8.66 26.20
N HIS A 299 -17.32 8.67 26.24
CA HIS A 299 -18.15 8.47 25.05
C HIS A 299 -18.36 9.75 24.25
N VAL A 300 -18.51 10.89 24.93
CA VAL A 300 -18.72 12.21 24.30
C VAL A 300 -17.95 13.28 25.08
N VAL A 301 -17.08 14.00 24.38
CA VAL A 301 -16.28 15.13 24.88
C VAL A 301 -16.62 16.37 24.06
N ALA A 302 -16.81 17.51 24.72
CA ALA A 302 -17.29 18.75 24.10
C ALA A 302 -16.30 19.91 24.27
N ASN A 303 -16.56 21.04 23.59
CA ASN A 303 -15.77 22.28 23.69
C ASN A 303 -14.26 22.07 23.43
N VAL A 304 -13.90 21.21 22.49
CA VAL A 304 -12.49 20.95 22.18
C VAL A 304 -11.99 21.94 21.12
N PRO A 305 -10.97 22.76 21.42
CA PRO A 305 -10.38 23.68 20.44
C PRO A 305 -9.83 22.95 19.21
N HIS A 306 -9.93 23.56 18.02
CA HIS A 306 -9.51 22.95 16.76
C HIS A 306 -8.02 22.59 16.72
N ASP A 307 -7.16 23.38 17.35
CA ASP A 307 -5.71 23.13 17.48
C ASP A 307 -5.37 21.96 18.42
N GLN A 308 -6.36 21.48 19.20
CA GLN A 308 -6.20 20.38 20.16
C GLN A 308 -7.07 19.17 19.81
N ILE A 309 -7.98 19.29 18.85
CA ILE A 309 -8.99 18.27 18.58
C ILE A 309 -8.38 16.93 18.17
N VAL A 310 -7.29 16.96 17.41
CA VAL A 310 -6.57 15.76 16.97
C VAL A 310 -5.92 15.03 18.14
N ALA A 311 -5.18 15.77 18.98
CA ALA A 311 -4.56 15.23 20.18
C ALA A 311 -5.61 14.65 21.14
N LYS A 312 -6.70 15.38 21.37
CA LYS A 312 -7.77 14.94 22.27
C LYS A 312 -8.50 13.70 21.74
N SER A 313 -8.75 13.63 20.44
CA SER A 313 -9.41 12.48 19.82
C SER A 313 -8.60 11.20 20.00
N ILE A 314 -7.29 11.29 19.84
CA ILE A 314 -6.35 10.17 20.03
C ILE A 314 -6.31 9.74 21.50
N GLU A 315 -6.24 10.70 22.41
CA GLU A 315 -6.28 10.47 23.86
C GLU A 315 -7.55 9.72 24.26
N VAL A 316 -8.72 10.26 23.90
CA VAL A 316 -10.05 9.73 24.26
C VAL A 316 -10.28 8.35 23.63
N ARG A 317 -9.76 8.11 22.42
CA ARG A 317 -9.85 6.77 21.81
C ARG A 317 -8.92 5.75 22.48
N GLY A 318 -7.89 6.22 23.18
CA GLY A 318 -6.83 5.41 23.76
C GLY A 318 -5.82 4.92 22.74
N LEU A 319 -5.65 5.65 21.63
CA LEU A 319 -4.67 5.34 20.61
C LEU A 319 -3.28 5.80 21.08
N LYS A 320 -2.34 4.86 21.20
CA LYS A 320 -0.93 5.17 21.49
C LYS A 320 -0.20 5.43 20.18
N VAL A 321 -0.21 6.67 19.72
CA VAL A 321 0.58 7.04 18.54
C VAL A 321 2.03 7.18 18.95
N THR A 322 2.90 6.33 18.41
CA THR A 322 4.35 6.56 18.41
C THR A 322 4.63 7.56 17.29
N VAL A 323 4.45 8.85 17.57
CA VAL A 323 4.92 9.89 16.63
C VAL A 323 6.42 9.97 16.82
N THR A 324 7.16 9.26 15.98
CA THR A 324 8.59 9.54 15.81
C THR A 324 8.66 10.74 14.87
N GLU A 325 8.96 11.91 15.43
CA GLU A 325 9.16 13.12 14.66
C GLU A 325 10.43 12.93 13.82
N VAL A 326 10.26 12.65 12.53
CA VAL A 326 11.38 12.57 11.59
C VAL A 326 11.76 14.00 11.22
N PRO A 327 13.03 14.43 11.40
CA PRO A 327 13.42 15.82 11.23
C PRO A 327 13.57 16.18 9.75
N VAL A 328 12.43 16.35 9.07
CA VAL A 328 12.29 16.69 7.65
C VAL A 328 11.19 17.77 7.48
N PRO A 329 11.37 18.75 6.57
CA PRO A 329 10.45 19.89 6.44
C PRO A 329 9.21 19.60 5.58
N VAL A 330 9.06 18.38 5.07
CA VAL A 330 7.91 17.94 4.29
C VAL A 330 7.09 16.94 5.10
N PRO A 331 5.78 16.78 4.81
CA PRO A 331 5.01 15.68 5.37
C PRO A 331 5.72 14.33 5.18
N TYR A 332 5.76 13.53 6.24
CA TYR A 332 6.48 12.26 6.26
C TYR A 332 5.57 11.13 6.75
N GLY A 333 5.48 10.05 5.98
CA GLY A 333 4.73 8.85 6.35
C GLY A 333 4.47 7.91 5.16
N PRO A 334 4.05 6.66 5.43
CA PRO A 334 3.79 5.64 4.41
C PRO A 334 2.77 6.05 3.33
N ALA A 335 1.86 6.96 3.64
CA ALA A 335 0.86 7.47 2.68
C ALA A 335 1.50 8.13 1.44
N PHE A 336 2.74 8.62 1.55
CA PHE A 336 3.43 9.31 0.45
C PHE A 336 4.29 8.37 -0.41
N GLU A 337 4.46 7.09 -0.05
CA GLU A 337 5.38 6.16 -0.72
C GLU A 337 5.13 6.00 -2.23
N GLY A 338 3.86 6.11 -2.64
CA GLY A 338 3.42 5.94 -4.02
C GLY A 338 3.48 7.20 -4.88
N GLU A 339 3.88 8.36 -4.33
CA GLU A 339 3.93 9.61 -5.08
C GLU A 339 4.92 9.51 -6.26
N ARG A 340 4.51 10.01 -7.42
CA ARG A 340 5.37 10.10 -8.61
C ARG A 340 5.70 11.54 -8.93
N VAL A 341 6.99 11.88 -8.90
CA VAL A 341 7.49 13.19 -9.37
C VAL A 341 7.63 13.16 -10.89
N ARG A 342 6.66 13.76 -11.60
CA ARG A 342 6.63 13.84 -13.06
C ARG A 342 7.63 14.90 -13.55
N LYS A 343 8.06 14.79 -14.81
CA LYS A 343 9.10 15.66 -15.41
C LYS A 343 8.82 17.17 -15.25
N GLY A 344 7.55 17.59 -15.25
CA GLY A 344 7.16 18.99 -15.05
C GLY A 344 7.44 19.52 -13.64
N ASP A 345 7.50 18.64 -12.64
CA ASP A 345 7.59 18.97 -11.22
C ASP A 345 8.96 18.69 -10.62
N VAL A 346 9.90 18.14 -11.40
CA VAL A 346 11.27 17.84 -10.97
C VAL A 346 12.06 19.13 -10.75
N TYR A 347 12.66 19.27 -9.57
CA TYR A 347 13.69 20.26 -9.28
C TYR A 347 15.10 19.68 -9.47
N LEU A 348 15.37 18.51 -8.89
CA LEU A 348 16.64 17.80 -8.98
C LEU A 348 16.39 16.32 -9.31
N GLU A 349 17.20 15.77 -10.22
CA GLU A 349 17.16 14.35 -10.59
C GLU A 349 18.56 13.72 -10.51
N CYS A 350 18.70 12.61 -9.80
CA CYS A 350 19.97 11.89 -9.63
C CYS A 350 19.78 10.42 -10.01
N GLY A 351 20.64 9.85 -10.86
CA GLY A 351 20.52 8.47 -11.31
C GLY A 351 19.67 8.30 -12.57
N GLY A 352 18.92 7.19 -12.65
CA GLY A 352 18.00 6.92 -13.76
C GLY A 352 18.68 6.79 -15.13
N GLY A 353 19.95 6.38 -15.15
CA GLY A 353 20.78 6.29 -16.36
C GLY A 353 21.30 7.64 -16.88
N LYS A 354 21.01 8.76 -16.21
CA LYS A 354 21.51 10.10 -16.59
C LYS A 354 22.82 10.45 -15.89
N THR A 355 22.94 10.11 -14.63
CA THR A 355 24.12 10.32 -13.80
C THR A 355 24.43 9.06 -12.98
N PRO A 356 25.68 8.84 -12.55
CA PRO A 356 26.02 7.78 -11.61
C PRO A 356 25.22 7.95 -10.30
N CYS A 357 24.64 6.86 -9.80
CA CYS A 357 23.91 6.87 -8.53
C CYS A 357 24.13 5.56 -7.78
N VAL A 358 24.40 5.61 -6.48
CA VAL A 358 24.63 4.43 -5.65
C VAL A 358 24.13 4.62 -4.22
N GLU A 359 23.58 3.57 -3.62
CA GLU A 359 23.23 3.50 -2.21
C GLU A 359 23.87 2.28 -1.55
N LEU A 360 24.63 2.50 -0.48
CA LEU A 360 25.42 1.45 0.16
C LEU A 360 25.27 1.54 1.68
N VAL A 361 24.91 0.44 2.32
CA VAL A 361 25.02 0.27 3.77
C VAL A 361 26.21 -0.63 4.08
N THR A 362 27.06 -0.22 5.02
CA THR A 362 28.13 -1.07 5.55
C THR A 362 28.16 -1.05 7.07
N ILE A 363 28.51 -2.17 7.68
CA ILE A 363 28.95 -2.20 9.08
C ILE A 363 30.28 -1.43 9.22
N ALA A 364 30.43 -0.73 10.33
CA ALA A 364 31.65 -0.02 10.70
C ALA A 364 31.96 -0.23 12.19
N GLU A 365 33.22 0.03 12.58
CA GLU A 365 33.62 -0.06 13.98
C GLU A 365 33.00 1.07 14.83
N MET A 366 32.78 0.78 16.11
CA MET A 366 32.02 1.68 17.00
C MET A 366 32.68 3.06 17.19
N ASP A 367 34.00 3.14 17.03
CA ASP A 367 34.81 4.37 17.12
C ASP A 367 34.95 5.12 15.79
N GLU A 368 34.60 4.50 14.66
CA GLU A 368 34.61 5.12 13.33
C GLU A 368 33.28 5.82 12.99
N VAL A 369 32.21 5.56 13.76
CA VAL A 369 30.86 6.10 13.53
C VAL A 369 30.46 7.11 14.62
N GLU A 370 30.04 8.29 14.18
CA GLU A 370 29.38 9.31 15.00
C GLU A 370 27.86 9.23 14.80
N ASP A 371 27.12 8.85 15.84
CA ASP A 371 25.67 8.67 15.72
C ASP A 371 24.96 9.98 15.38
N GLY A 372 24.07 9.93 14.38
CA GLY A 372 23.31 11.08 13.91
C GLY A 372 24.09 12.03 13.01
N LYS A 373 25.37 11.77 12.73
CA LYS A 373 26.16 12.58 11.81
C LYS A 373 25.64 12.39 10.38
N VAL A 374 25.27 13.50 9.75
CA VAL A 374 24.96 13.58 8.32
C VAL A 374 25.93 14.56 7.67
N GLU A 375 26.59 14.13 6.60
CA GLU A 375 27.56 14.94 5.87
C GLU A 375 27.22 14.95 4.38
N VAL A 376 27.13 16.14 3.77
CA VAL A 376 26.92 16.30 2.32
C VAL A 376 28.22 16.82 1.71
N ILE A 377 28.80 16.05 0.79
CA ILE A 377 30.07 16.32 0.11
C ILE A 377 29.79 16.58 -1.37
N GLY A 378 29.80 17.87 -1.72
CA GLY A 378 29.48 18.38 -3.05
C GLY A 378 28.30 19.37 -3.04
N PRO A 379 27.78 19.77 -4.21
CA PRO A 379 26.62 20.64 -4.32
C PRO A 379 25.36 20.03 -3.67
N ASP A 380 24.63 20.82 -2.90
CA ASP A 380 23.30 20.46 -2.38
C ASP A 380 22.19 21.07 -3.28
N VAL A 381 20.92 20.83 -2.94
CA VAL A 381 19.74 21.30 -3.66
C VAL A 381 19.75 22.82 -3.87
N GLY A 382 20.20 23.59 -2.87
CA GLY A 382 20.24 25.06 -2.95
C GLY A 382 21.33 25.62 -3.88
N ASP A 383 22.29 24.80 -4.30
CA ASP A 383 23.42 25.20 -5.13
C ASP A 383 23.16 25.00 -6.64
N VAL A 384 22.04 24.37 -6.99
CA VAL A 384 21.69 24.02 -8.38
C VAL A 384 20.39 24.70 -8.83
N SER A 385 20.23 24.87 -10.13
CA SER A 385 18.98 25.40 -10.69
C SER A 385 17.91 24.31 -10.84
N GLU A 386 16.65 24.70 -10.89
CA GLU A 386 15.54 23.81 -11.23
C GLU A 386 15.81 23.01 -12.53
N GLY A 387 15.51 21.72 -12.51
CA GLY A 387 15.71 20.79 -13.63
C GLY A 387 17.13 20.26 -13.76
N SER A 388 18.02 20.54 -12.80
CA SER A 388 19.40 20.05 -12.80
C SER A 388 19.47 18.54 -12.56
N THR A 389 20.61 17.96 -12.94
CA THR A 389 20.96 16.57 -12.62
C THR A 389 22.29 16.51 -11.89
N LEU A 390 22.38 15.70 -10.83
CA LEU A 390 23.62 15.46 -10.08
C LEU A 390 23.92 13.95 -10.00
N PRO A 391 25.20 13.55 -9.92
CA PRO A 391 25.53 12.22 -9.42
C PRO A 391 25.17 12.14 -7.92
N LEU A 392 24.86 10.95 -7.41
CA LEU A 392 24.47 10.77 -6.01
C LEU A 392 25.03 9.50 -5.40
N GLY A 393 25.71 9.60 -4.27
CA GLY A 393 26.14 8.47 -3.45
C GLY A 393 25.56 8.57 -2.06
N VAL A 394 24.66 7.67 -1.67
CA VAL A 394 24.09 7.59 -0.31
C VAL A 394 24.83 6.49 0.44
N TYR A 395 25.78 6.87 1.30
CA TYR A 395 26.59 5.93 2.06
C TYR A 395 26.20 5.93 3.53
N VAL A 396 25.66 4.82 4.01
CA VAL A 396 25.21 4.64 5.40
C VAL A 396 26.17 3.72 6.13
N GLN A 397 26.69 4.19 7.27
CA GLN A 397 27.56 3.41 8.15
C GLN A 397 26.81 3.12 9.44
N VAL A 398 26.73 1.84 9.80
CA VAL A 398 26.07 1.39 11.03
C VAL A 398 27.04 0.63 11.93
N ALA A 399 26.99 0.88 13.22
CA ALA A 399 27.83 0.18 14.21
C ALA A 399 26.95 -0.37 15.33
N GLY A 400 27.15 -1.65 15.68
CA GLY A 400 26.25 -2.36 16.57
C GLY A 400 26.79 -3.68 17.06
N ARG A 401 26.59 -4.02 18.34
CA ARG A 401 27.05 -5.31 18.89
C ARG A 401 26.38 -6.54 18.28
N LYS A 402 25.17 -6.37 17.75
CA LYS A 402 24.39 -7.43 17.10
C LYS A 402 24.39 -7.29 15.58
N MET A 403 25.03 -6.25 15.04
CA MET A 403 25.11 -6.03 13.60
C MET A 403 26.04 -7.09 12.98
N GLN A 404 25.65 -7.57 11.80
CA GLN A 404 26.39 -8.57 11.03
C GLN A 404 26.38 -8.16 9.56
N GLU A 405 27.36 -8.61 8.79
CA GLU A 405 27.44 -8.35 7.34
C GLU A 405 26.22 -8.87 6.56
N ASP A 406 25.50 -9.86 7.11
CA ASP A 406 24.26 -10.39 6.55
C ASP A 406 23.06 -9.45 6.72
N TYR A 407 23.16 -8.44 7.59
CA TYR A 407 22.08 -7.48 7.84
C TYR A 407 22.21 -6.19 7.02
N GLU A 408 23.37 -5.93 6.42
CA GLU A 408 23.58 -4.78 5.55
C GLU A 408 22.56 -4.68 4.39
N PRO A 409 22.30 -5.73 3.59
CA PRO A 409 21.34 -5.63 2.48
C PRO A 409 19.90 -5.39 2.96
N ILE A 410 19.56 -5.80 4.19
CA ILE A 410 18.23 -5.60 4.78
C ILE A 410 18.01 -4.12 5.06
N LEU A 411 18.98 -3.47 5.71
CA LEU A 411 18.94 -2.02 5.98
C LEU A 411 19.01 -1.23 4.68
N GLU A 412 19.86 -1.64 3.74
CA GLU A 412 20.03 -0.99 2.43
C GLU A 412 18.72 -0.97 1.65
N ARG A 413 17.96 -2.07 1.68
CA ARG A 413 16.65 -2.11 1.01
C ARG A 413 15.62 -1.16 1.62
N GLN A 414 15.73 -0.82 2.90
CA GLN A 414 14.82 0.12 3.54
C GLN A 414 15.00 1.54 3.03
N ILE A 415 16.17 1.91 2.48
CA ILE A 415 16.40 3.24 1.90
C ILE A 415 15.28 3.59 0.91
N HIS A 416 14.84 2.60 0.11
CA HIS A 416 13.74 2.80 -0.80
C HIS A 416 12.43 3.22 -0.14
N HIS A 417 11.98 2.51 0.89
CA HIS A 417 10.71 2.84 1.55
C HIS A 417 10.85 4.15 2.35
N LEU A 418 11.92 4.25 3.13
CA LEU A 418 12.13 5.35 4.07
C LEU A 418 12.25 6.70 3.36
N VAL A 419 12.91 6.76 2.21
CA VAL A 419 13.02 7.99 1.43
C VAL A 419 11.70 8.33 0.74
N ASN A 420 10.98 7.35 0.18
CA ASN A 420 9.68 7.59 -0.47
C ASN A 420 8.58 8.03 0.51
N TYR A 421 8.75 7.83 1.81
CA TYR A 421 7.80 8.34 2.82
C TYR A 421 7.83 9.87 2.94
N ALA A 422 8.83 10.56 2.40
CA ALA A 422 8.84 12.01 2.35
C ALA A 422 8.04 12.51 1.13
N SER A 423 6.98 13.28 1.38
CA SER A 423 6.16 13.86 0.30
C SER A 423 7.00 14.74 -0.63
N GLY A 424 6.79 14.59 -1.94
CA GLY A 424 7.53 15.28 -2.99
C GLY A 424 8.88 14.64 -3.34
N ILE A 425 9.24 13.51 -2.73
CA ILE A 425 10.46 12.76 -3.02
C ILE A 425 10.10 11.42 -3.67
N MET A 426 10.78 11.06 -4.75
CA MET A 426 10.63 9.77 -5.42
C MET A 426 11.97 9.06 -5.47
N HIS A 427 12.03 7.86 -4.93
CA HIS A 427 13.15 6.94 -5.06
C HIS A 427 12.72 5.65 -5.77
N ILE A 428 13.45 5.27 -6.82
CA ILE A 428 13.27 4.00 -7.53
C ILE A 428 14.63 3.34 -7.67
N GLY A 429 14.67 2.03 -7.60
CA GLY A 429 15.89 1.27 -7.81
C GLY A 429 16.44 0.72 -6.51
N GLN A 430 17.72 0.41 -6.55
CA GLN A 430 18.51 -0.23 -5.50
C GLN A 430 19.99 -0.10 -5.86
N ARG A 431 20.88 -0.34 -4.90
CA ARG A 431 22.32 -0.52 -5.15
C ARG A 431 22.89 0.62 -6.02
N ASP A 432 23.60 0.31 -7.11
CA ASP A 432 24.20 1.26 -8.05
C ASP A 432 23.31 1.62 -9.26
N ILE A 433 22.02 1.29 -9.18
CA ILE A 433 21.00 1.64 -10.20
C ILE A 433 19.86 2.48 -9.62
N ALA A 434 20.08 3.03 -8.42
CA ALA A 434 19.15 3.91 -7.74
C ALA A 434 18.85 5.18 -8.55
N TRP A 435 17.67 5.75 -8.33
CA TRP A 435 17.14 6.89 -9.05
C TRP A 435 16.27 7.74 -8.15
N TYR A 436 16.71 8.96 -7.91
CA TYR A 436 16.05 9.93 -7.04
C TYR A 436 15.50 11.09 -7.87
N ARG A 437 14.30 11.56 -7.51
CA ARG A 437 13.75 12.84 -7.94
C ARG A 437 13.23 13.61 -6.73
N ILE A 438 13.55 14.90 -6.70
CA ILE A 438 13.09 15.84 -5.69
C ILE A 438 12.19 16.86 -6.38
N SER A 439 10.96 17.03 -5.89
CA SER A 439 9.99 17.95 -6.47
C SER A 439 10.29 19.41 -6.13
N LYS A 440 9.80 20.34 -6.96
CA LYS A 440 9.84 21.79 -6.68
C LYS A 440 9.17 22.13 -5.35
N SER A 441 8.02 21.51 -5.07
CA SER A 441 7.26 21.74 -3.83
C SER A 441 8.00 21.28 -2.57
N ALA A 442 8.81 20.22 -2.65
CA ALA A 442 9.65 19.79 -1.54
C ALA A 442 10.77 20.80 -1.27
N VAL A 443 11.41 21.30 -2.33
CA VAL A 443 12.47 22.32 -2.22
C VAL A 443 11.92 23.65 -1.68
N GLU A 444 10.74 24.08 -2.12
CA GLU A 444 10.07 25.29 -1.59
C GLU A 444 9.78 25.19 -0.09
N LYS A 445 9.49 23.97 0.41
CA LYS A 445 9.30 23.70 1.84
C LYS A 445 10.63 23.59 2.61
N GLY A 446 11.78 23.61 1.92
CA GLY A 446 13.12 23.58 2.53
C GLY A 446 13.80 22.22 2.51
N PHE A 447 13.33 21.25 1.72
CA PHE A 447 13.99 19.95 1.60
C PHE A 447 15.37 20.10 0.95
N THR A 448 16.36 19.37 1.48
CA THR A 448 17.76 19.31 1.03
C THR A 448 18.26 17.87 1.07
N LEU A 449 19.41 17.57 0.50
CA LEU A 449 19.96 16.22 0.52
C LEU A 449 20.29 15.75 1.95
N GLU A 450 20.70 16.64 2.85
CA GLU A 450 20.91 16.33 4.27
C GLU A 450 19.69 15.66 4.91
N HIS A 451 18.48 16.01 4.48
CA HIS A 451 17.26 15.41 5.01
C HIS A 451 17.12 13.92 4.66
N ILE A 452 17.71 13.45 3.56
CA ILE A 452 17.79 12.01 3.26
C ILE A 452 18.55 11.29 4.38
N GLY A 453 19.70 11.84 4.79
CA GLY A 453 20.48 11.25 5.89
C GLY A 453 19.75 11.28 7.23
N LYS A 454 19.03 12.37 7.52
CA LYS A 454 18.20 12.51 8.73
C LYS A 454 17.06 11.49 8.78
N ILE A 455 16.38 11.27 7.64
CA ILE A 455 15.34 10.26 7.49
C ILE A 455 15.93 8.87 7.79
N LEU A 456 17.04 8.53 7.13
CA LEU A 456 17.67 7.21 7.29
C LEU A 456 18.14 6.97 8.73
N HIS A 457 18.79 7.95 9.36
CA HIS A 457 19.19 7.86 10.77
C HIS A 457 17.99 7.59 11.68
N ALA A 458 16.97 8.45 11.63
CA ALA A 458 15.82 8.36 12.54
C ALA A 458 15.05 7.05 12.37
N LYS A 459 14.81 6.63 11.12
CA LYS A 459 13.96 5.49 10.81
C LYS A 459 14.67 4.16 10.93
N LEU A 460 15.94 4.05 10.53
CA LEU A 460 16.69 2.83 10.76
C LEU A 460 16.85 2.56 12.26
N HIS A 461 17.06 3.60 13.08
CA HIS A 461 17.08 3.44 14.55
C HIS A 461 15.73 2.99 15.10
N GLN A 462 14.65 3.59 14.63
CA GLN A 462 13.30 3.22 15.07
C GLN A 462 12.99 1.76 14.76
N ASP A 463 13.26 1.34 13.52
CA ASP A 463 12.77 0.07 12.99
C ASP A 463 13.77 -1.08 13.28
N PHE A 464 15.07 -0.77 13.44
CA PHE A 464 16.16 -1.75 13.57
C PHE A 464 17.15 -1.46 14.72
N GLY A 465 16.87 -0.52 15.62
CA GLY A 465 17.74 -0.17 16.77
C GLY A 465 17.96 -1.30 17.78
N ALA A 466 17.29 -2.45 17.61
CA ALA A 466 17.60 -3.67 18.35
C ALA A 466 18.90 -4.36 17.86
N ILE A 467 19.39 -4.01 16.66
CA ILE A 467 20.50 -4.66 15.95
C ILE A 467 21.75 -3.78 15.95
N PHE A 468 21.59 -2.47 15.80
CA PHE A 468 22.70 -1.52 15.81
C PHE A 468 22.51 -0.39 16.83
N ASP A 469 23.63 0.22 17.23
CA ASP A 469 23.71 1.25 18.27
C ASP A 469 23.98 2.66 17.71
N LYS A 470 24.66 2.78 16.57
CA LYS A 470 24.98 4.07 15.90
C LYS A 470 24.75 4.02 14.40
N CYS A 471 24.31 5.13 13.83
CA CYS A 471 24.17 5.32 12.38
C CYS A 471 24.70 6.70 11.95
N GLN A 472 25.53 6.71 10.89
CA GLN A 472 26.06 7.90 10.23
C GLN A 472 25.74 7.81 8.73
N VAL A 473 25.41 8.95 8.10
CA VAL A 473 25.13 9.01 6.67
C VAL A 473 26.03 10.03 5.99
N ILE A 474 26.66 9.64 4.88
CA ILE A 474 27.47 10.51 4.03
C ILE A 474 26.82 10.53 2.65
N ILE A 475 26.56 11.72 2.13
CA ILE A 475 25.95 11.95 0.83
C ILE A 475 26.98 12.60 -0.09
N TYR A 476 27.30 11.94 -1.19
CA TYR A 476 28.22 12.46 -2.21
C TYR A 476 27.45 12.97 -3.41
N THR A 477 27.78 14.18 -3.88
CA THR A 477 27.28 14.74 -5.15
C THR A 477 28.39 15.20 -6.08
N GLU A 478 29.66 15.00 -5.69
CA GLU A 478 30.82 15.13 -6.57
C GLU A 478 31.01 13.86 -7.41
N GLU A 479 31.13 14.01 -8.73
CA GLU A 479 31.16 12.87 -9.66
C GLU A 479 32.29 11.86 -9.38
N ASP A 480 33.49 12.35 -9.08
CA ASP A 480 34.64 11.48 -8.80
C ASP A 480 34.44 10.67 -7.51
N LYS A 481 33.85 11.29 -6.47
CA LYS A 481 33.52 10.61 -5.21
C LYS A 481 32.42 9.58 -5.36
N VAL A 482 31.40 9.88 -6.18
CA VAL A 482 30.35 8.91 -6.49
C VAL A 482 30.93 7.72 -7.27
N LYS A 483 31.84 7.94 -8.22
CA LYS A 483 32.51 6.84 -8.95
C LYS A 483 33.37 5.97 -8.03
N GLU A 484 34.16 6.56 -7.14
CA GLU A 484 34.92 5.83 -6.10
C GLU A 484 33.99 4.95 -5.25
N LEU A 485 32.83 5.50 -4.83
CA LEU A 485 31.84 4.75 -4.06
C LEU A 485 31.18 3.62 -4.88
N VAL A 486 30.86 3.85 -6.15
CA VAL A 486 30.30 2.84 -7.06
C VAL A 486 31.24 1.64 -7.17
N GLU A 487 32.55 1.86 -7.34
CA GLU A 487 33.53 0.77 -7.43
C GLU A 487 33.57 -0.05 -6.13
N LYS A 488 33.61 0.62 -4.97
CA LYS A 488 33.55 -0.03 -3.66
C LYS A 488 32.25 -0.84 -3.49
N ALA A 489 31.12 -0.23 -3.82
CA ALA A 489 29.81 -0.82 -3.66
C ALA A 489 29.65 -2.09 -4.53
N ARG A 490 30.08 -2.03 -5.80
CA ARG A 490 30.05 -3.18 -6.71
C ARG A 490 30.85 -4.37 -6.21
N ALA A 491 32.02 -4.14 -5.61
CA ALA A 491 32.81 -5.21 -5.01
C ALA A 491 32.06 -5.89 -3.84
N ILE A 492 31.38 -5.11 -3.00
CA ILE A 492 30.56 -5.62 -1.89
C ILE A 492 29.33 -6.37 -2.41
N TYR A 493 28.63 -5.82 -3.40
CA TYR A 493 27.47 -6.48 -4.01
C TYR A 493 27.87 -7.81 -4.66
N HIS A 494 29.04 -7.86 -5.31
CA HIS A 494 29.58 -9.09 -5.87
C HIS A 494 29.73 -10.17 -4.79
N GLN A 495 30.37 -9.82 -3.66
CA GLN A 495 30.55 -10.74 -2.54
C GLN A 495 29.21 -11.18 -1.93
N ARG A 496 28.22 -10.28 -1.82
CA ARG A 496 26.87 -10.61 -1.35
C ARG A 496 26.19 -11.63 -2.26
N ASP A 497 26.29 -11.45 -3.57
CA ASP A 497 25.71 -12.37 -4.56
C ASP A 497 26.40 -13.76 -4.54
N GLU A 498 27.71 -13.82 -4.27
CA GLU A 498 28.48 -15.07 -4.23
C GLU A 498 28.12 -15.97 -3.03
N ARG A 499 27.62 -15.40 -1.91
CA ARG A 499 27.28 -16.16 -0.69
C ARG A 499 26.27 -17.28 -0.94
N ILE A 500 25.40 -17.13 -1.95
CA ILE A 500 24.36 -18.12 -2.27
C ILE A 500 24.78 -19.15 -3.32
N GLU A 501 25.93 -19.02 -3.98
CA GLU A 501 26.34 -19.90 -5.11
C GLU A 501 26.46 -21.40 -4.73
N GLY A 502 26.72 -21.68 -3.44
CA GLY A 502 26.84 -23.05 -2.90
C GLY A 502 25.50 -23.73 -2.57
N MET A 503 24.39 -23.01 -2.65
CA MET A 503 23.05 -23.52 -2.32
C MET A 503 22.28 -23.87 -3.60
N THR A 504 21.44 -24.91 -3.55
CA THR A 504 20.57 -25.28 -4.67
C THR A 504 19.12 -25.41 -4.24
N ASP A 505 18.21 -25.28 -5.20
CA ASP A 505 16.77 -25.40 -4.96
C ASP A 505 16.38 -26.85 -4.56
N GLU A 506 17.12 -27.87 -5.03
CA GLU A 506 16.89 -29.27 -4.65
C GLU A 506 17.27 -29.56 -3.20
N THR A 507 18.29 -28.88 -2.68
CA THR A 507 18.83 -29.14 -1.33
C THR A 507 18.20 -28.26 -0.25
N THR A 508 17.26 -27.38 -0.63
CA THR A 508 16.67 -26.38 0.23
C THR A 508 15.16 -26.58 0.33
N GLU A 509 14.65 -26.91 1.52
CA GLU A 509 13.21 -27.19 1.74
C GLU A 509 12.37 -25.94 2.05
N ILE A 510 13.03 -24.87 2.51
CA ILE A 510 12.38 -23.62 2.88
C ILE A 510 12.75 -22.55 1.87
N TYR A 511 11.77 -21.97 1.21
CA TYR A 511 11.91 -20.72 0.47
C TYR A 511 11.40 -19.55 1.30
N TYR A 512 11.56 -18.33 0.80
CA TYR A 512 11.03 -17.15 1.46
C TYR A 512 10.15 -16.36 0.53
N SER A 513 9.05 -15.85 1.06
CA SER A 513 8.29 -14.80 0.40
C SER A 513 8.95 -13.44 0.58
N CYS A 514 8.55 -12.50 -0.26
CA CYS A 514 8.69 -11.08 0.00
C CYS A 514 7.44 -10.35 -0.51
N THR A 515 6.71 -9.72 0.42
CA THR A 515 5.50 -8.92 0.12
C THR A 515 5.74 -7.42 0.22
N LEU A 516 6.99 -6.96 0.33
CA LEU A 516 7.34 -5.53 0.44
C LEU A 516 6.70 -4.66 -0.65
N CYS A 517 6.67 -5.15 -1.89
CA CYS A 517 6.14 -4.39 -3.02
C CYS A 517 4.60 -4.38 -3.10
N GLN A 518 3.88 -4.98 -2.14
CA GLN A 518 2.43 -4.92 -2.10
C GLN A 518 1.89 -3.52 -1.78
N SER A 519 2.73 -2.58 -1.32
CA SER A 519 2.38 -1.17 -1.17
C SER A 519 1.89 -0.54 -2.48
N PHE A 520 2.44 -0.97 -3.63
CA PHE A 520 2.04 -0.48 -4.96
C PHE A 520 1.61 -1.58 -5.95
N ALA A 521 1.88 -2.86 -5.67
CA ALA A 521 1.43 -4.01 -6.45
C ALA A 521 0.70 -5.03 -5.55
N PRO A 522 -0.56 -4.78 -5.16
CA PRO A 522 -1.22 -5.47 -4.04
C PRO A 522 -1.32 -6.99 -4.15
N ASN A 523 -1.35 -7.52 -5.37
CA ASN A 523 -1.47 -8.96 -5.62
C ASN A 523 -0.11 -9.64 -5.89
N HIS A 524 0.98 -8.87 -5.92
CA HIS A 524 2.30 -9.40 -6.18
C HIS A 524 2.88 -10.09 -4.94
N VAL A 525 3.52 -11.24 -5.16
CA VAL A 525 4.27 -11.97 -4.14
C VAL A 525 5.58 -12.40 -4.78
N CYS A 526 6.70 -11.94 -4.24
CA CYS A 526 7.99 -12.54 -4.58
C CYS A 526 8.17 -13.84 -3.82
N VAL A 527 8.56 -14.92 -4.50
CA VAL A 527 9.08 -16.12 -3.84
C VAL A 527 10.53 -16.32 -4.25
N ILE A 528 11.41 -16.31 -3.26
CA ILE A 528 12.86 -16.31 -3.40
C ILE A 528 13.40 -17.68 -3.00
N SER A 529 14.15 -18.30 -3.91
CA SER A 529 14.90 -19.53 -3.68
C SER A 529 16.41 -19.26 -3.83
N PRO A 530 17.29 -20.17 -3.40
CA PRO A 530 18.72 -20.02 -3.63
C PRO A 530 19.10 -19.75 -5.08
N GLU A 531 18.43 -20.39 -6.04
CA GLU A 531 18.72 -20.25 -7.47
C GLU A 531 17.73 -19.33 -8.21
N ARG A 532 16.89 -18.60 -7.46
CA ARG A 532 16.02 -17.53 -7.97
C ARG A 532 15.98 -16.35 -7.01
N THR A 533 16.87 -15.39 -7.25
CA THR A 533 16.92 -14.11 -6.54
C THR A 533 15.63 -13.31 -6.76
N GLY A 534 15.24 -12.47 -5.80
CA GLY A 534 14.12 -11.55 -5.99
C GLY A 534 14.33 -10.69 -7.23
N LEU A 535 13.26 -10.38 -7.97
CA LEU A 535 13.35 -9.67 -9.25
C LEU A 535 14.00 -8.28 -9.15
N CYS A 536 14.02 -7.70 -7.94
CA CYS A 536 14.71 -6.45 -7.66
C CYS A 536 16.24 -6.61 -7.62
N GLY A 537 16.79 -7.83 -7.54
CA GLY A 537 18.24 -8.03 -7.39
C GLY A 537 18.80 -7.66 -6.01
N ALA A 538 18.04 -6.96 -5.17
CA ALA A 538 18.49 -6.54 -3.85
C ALA A 538 18.40 -7.64 -2.78
N TYR A 539 17.42 -8.54 -2.89
CA TYR A 539 17.19 -9.62 -1.92
C TYR A 539 17.40 -10.99 -2.55
N ASN A 540 18.33 -11.75 -1.97
CA ASN A 540 18.50 -13.18 -2.17
C ASN A 540 17.86 -13.98 -1.02
N TRP A 541 18.04 -15.31 -1.06
CA TRP A 541 17.46 -16.22 -0.06
C TRP A 541 17.98 -15.96 1.37
N MET A 542 19.28 -15.69 1.52
CA MET A 542 19.90 -15.40 2.82
C MET A 542 19.39 -14.09 3.40
N ASP A 543 19.22 -13.06 2.55
CA ASP A 543 18.67 -11.77 2.97
C ASP A 543 17.24 -11.91 3.51
N CYS A 544 16.42 -12.72 2.84
CA CYS A 544 15.04 -12.97 3.28
C CYS A 544 14.99 -13.75 4.60
N LYS A 545 15.88 -14.73 4.78
CA LYS A 545 16.04 -15.46 6.04
C LYS A 545 16.41 -14.52 7.18
N ALA A 546 17.44 -13.70 6.97
CA ALA A 546 17.90 -12.75 7.98
C ALA A 546 16.84 -11.68 8.29
N SER A 547 16.07 -11.23 7.29
CA SER A 547 14.93 -10.31 7.48
C SER A 547 13.85 -10.91 8.37
N TYR A 548 13.52 -12.20 8.17
CA TYR A 548 12.59 -12.92 9.03
C TYR A 548 13.10 -13.09 10.47
N GLU A 549 14.41 -13.37 10.65
CA GLU A 549 15.03 -13.48 11.97
C GLU A 549 14.98 -12.16 12.76
N ILE A 550 15.11 -11.03 12.05
CA ILE A 550 14.98 -9.68 12.61
C ILE A 550 13.52 -9.37 12.97
N ASN A 551 12.60 -9.62 12.03
CA ASN A 551 11.19 -9.31 12.19
C ASN A 551 10.32 -10.48 11.71
N PRO A 552 9.94 -11.40 12.62
CA PRO A 552 9.11 -12.57 12.27
C PRO A 552 7.71 -12.22 11.75
N THR A 553 7.23 -11.00 12.04
CA THR A 553 5.96 -10.47 11.52
C THR A 553 6.12 -9.62 10.26
N GLY A 554 7.34 -9.56 9.73
CA GLY A 554 7.69 -8.76 8.57
C GLY A 554 7.23 -9.36 7.22
N PRO A 555 7.62 -8.71 6.12
CA PRO A 555 7.18 -9.06 4.76
C PRO A 555 7.84 -10.33 4.21
N ASN A 556 8.89 -10.83 4.88
CA ASN A 556 9.59 -12.04 4.50
C ASN A 556 9.14 -13.19 5.39
N GLN A 557 8.36 -14.12 4.83
CA GLN A 557 7.85 -15.28 5.57
C GLN A 557 8.40 -16.58 4.98
N PRO A 558 8.79 -17.57 5.81
CA PRO A 558 9.25 -18.86 5.34
C PRO A 558 8.10 -19.62 4.66
N ILE A 559 8.43 -20.33 3.59
CA ILE A 559 7.53 -21.17 2.81
C ILE A 559 8.15 -22.56 2.72
N GLU A 560 7.50 -23.56 3.31
CA GLU A 560 7.84 -24.96 3.06
C GLU A 560 7.41 -25.32 1.63
N LYS A 561 8.32 -25.90 0.82
CA LYS A 561 7.98 -26.32 -0.56
C LYS A 561 6.78 -27.27 -0.57
N GLY A 562 6.77 -28.24 0.34
CA GLY A 562 5.76 -29.30 0.37
C GLY A 562 5.88 -30.24 -0.82
N GLU A 563 4.75 -30.70 -1.34
CA GLU A 563 4.70 -31.63 -2.48
C GLU A 563 5.16 -30.97 -3.78
N THR A 564 6.10 -31.60 -4.50
CA THR A 564 6.48 -31.21 -5.87
C THR A 564 5.39 -31.64 -6.85
N LEU A 565 4.72 -30.67 -7.48
CA LEU A 565 3.67 -30.90 -8.47
C LEU A 565 4.25 -31.03 -9.89
N ASP A 566 5.28 -30.23 -10.19
CA ASP A 566 6.01 -30.29 -11.46
C ASP A 566 7.48 -29.88 -11.25
N GLU A 567 8.40 -30.83 -11.37
CA GLU A 567 9.84 -30.58 -11.21
C GLU A 567 10.44 -29.78 -12.37
N LYS A 568 9.91 -29.95 -13.59
CA LYS A 568 10.41 -29.27 -14.79
C LYS A 568 10.17 -27.77 -14.69
N TYR A 569 8.96 -27.38 -14.29
CA TYR A 569 8.59 -25.97 -14.15
C TYR A 569 8.84 -25.38 -12.76
N GLY A 570 9.21 -26.22 -11.77
CA GLY A 570 9.41 -25.77 -10.40
C GLY A 570 8.09 -25.33 -9.78
N CYS A 571 7.11 -26.23 -9.78
CA CYS A 571 5.79 -26.03 -9.21
C CYS A 571 5.67 -26.87 -7.94
N TRP A 572 5.41 -26.21 -6.81
CA TRP A 572 5.26 -26.85 -5.51
C TRP A 572 3.98 -26.42 -4.84
N LYS A 573 3.34 -27.38 -4.17
CA LYS A 573 2.05 -27.16 -3.51
C LYS A 573 2.11 -26.09 -2.42
N GLY A 574 3.12 -26.13 -1.55
CA GLY A 574 3.26 -25.16 -0.45
C GLY A 574 3.51 -23.73 -0.95
N VAL A 575 4.23 -23.58 -2.07
CA VAL A 575 4.39 -22.29 -2.74
C VAL A 575 3.05 -21.79 -3.29
N ASN A 576 2.31 -22.63 -4.03
CA ASN A 576 1.01 -22.23 -4.59
C ASN A 576 0.02 -21.82 -3.49
N GLU A 577 -0.07 -22.59 -2.40
CA GLU A 577 -0.95 -22.28 -1.26
C GLU A 577 -0.56 -20.95 -0.59
N PHE A 578 0.74 -20.69 -0.41
CA PHE A 578 1.20 -19.42 0.13
C PHE A 578 0.87 -18.25 -0.81
N VAL A 579 1.19 -18.38 -2.08
CA VAL A 579 0.97 -17.34 -3.09
C VAL A 579 -0.51 -17.05 -3.27
N GLU A 580 -1.37 -18.07 -3.30
CA GLU A 580 -2.82 -17.89 -3.39
C GLU A 580 -3.35 -17.09 -2.19
N LYS A 581 -2.91 -17.43 -0.98
CA LYS A 581 -3.28 -16.69 0.23
C LYS A 581 -2.76 -15.24 0.20
N ALA A 582 -1.46 -15.06 -0.06
CA ALA A 582 -0.80 -13.76 0.01
C ALA A 582 -1.19 -12.81 -1.15
N SER A 583 -1.62 -13.36 -2.29
CA SER A 583 -2.18 -12.62 -3.43
C SER A 583 -3.71 -12.45 -3.37
N ARG A 584 -4.35 -12.85 -2.25
CA ARG A 584 -5.81 -12.73 -2.05
C ARG A 584 -6.63 -13.49 -3.09
N GLY A 585 -6.12 -14.64 -3.53
CA GLY A 585 -6.75 -15.52 -4.52
C GLY A 585 -6.51 -15.13 -5.98
N ALA A 586 -5.74 -14.06 -6.24
CA ALA A 586 -5.47 -13.59 -7.60
C ALA A 586 -4.52 -14.52 -8.38
N VAL A 587 -3.57 -15.16 -7.70
CA VAL A 587 -2.59 -16.07 -8.31
C VAL A 587 -2.72 -17.45 -7.68
N LYS A 588 -3.09 -18.45 -8.47
CA LYS A 588 -3.37 -19.83 -7.99
C LYS A 588 -2.26 -20.83 -8.31
N SER A 589 -1.44 -20.50 -9.29
CA SER A 589 -0.38 -21.35 -9.83
C SER A 589 0.86 -20.48 -10.01
N TYR A 590 2.01 -21.03 -9.67
CA TYR A 590 3.28 -20.32 -9.69
C TYR A 590 4.40 -21.25 -10.14
N ASN A 591 4.89 -21.05 -11.36
CA ASN A 591 6.02 -21.82 -11.90
C ASN A 591 7.33 -21.03 -11.75
N PHE A 592 8.35 -21.67 -11.18
CA PHE A 592 9.63 -21.02 -10.96
C PHE A 592 10.48 -20.87 -12.20
N TYR A 593 10.42 -21.88 -13.06
CA TYR A 593 11.39 -22.10 -14.12
C TYR A 593 10.77 -21.90 -15.51
N SER A 594 9.62 -21.23 -15.61
CA SER A 594 8.96 -20.91 -16.88
C SER A 594 8.59 -19.44 -17.00
N VAL A 595 8.76 -18.89 -18.19
CA VAL A 595 8.18 -17.61 -18.63
C VAL A 595 6.87 -17.82 -19.38
N VAL A 596 6.61 -19.03 -19.91
CA VAL A 596 5.44 -19.35 -20.74
C VAL A 596 4.25 -19.78 -19.90
N TYR A 597 4.45 -20.69 -18.94
CA TYR A 597 3.36 -21.30 -18.18
C TYR A 597 3.32 -20.71 -16.77
N ASP A 598 2.21 -20.07 -16.40
CA ASP A 598 1.97 -19.45 -15.09
C ASP A 598 3.21 -18.82 -14.43
N PRO A 599 3.88 -17.87 -15.12
CA PRO A 599 5.08 -17.25 -14.57
C PRO A 599 4.76 -16.44 -13.31
N MET A 600 5.79 -16.25 -12.50
CA MET A 600 5.79 -15.26 -11.42
C MET A 600 5.30 -13.88 -11.89
N THR A 601 4.47 -13.23 -11.08
CA THR A 601 4.02 -11.86 -11.35
C THR A 601 5.14 -10.85 -11.19
N THR A 602 5.05 -9.68 -11.83
CA THR A 602 6.05 -8.59 -11.67
C THR A 602 5.44 -7.40 -10.94
N CYS A 603 6.10 -6.86 -9.92
CA CYS A 603 5.64 -5.63 -9.26
C CYS A 603 5.96 -4.38 -10.08
N GLY A 604 7.24 -4.13 -10.37
CA GLY A 604 7.67 -2.95 -11.13
C GLY A 604 9.11 -2.51 -10.86
N CYS A 605 9.76 -3.06 -9.83
CA CYS A 605 11.15 -2.77 -9.46
C CYS A 605 12.17 -3.76 -10.07
N CYS A 606 11.78 -4.54 -11.09
CA CYS A 606 12.68 -5.47 -11.76
C CYS A 606 13.87 -4.76 -12.42
N GLU A 607 15.04 -5.38 -12.39
CA GLU A 607 16.22 -4.87 -13.09
C GLU A 607 16.13 -5.17 -14.59
N CYS A 608 15.59 -6.33 -14.94
CA CYS A 608 15.43 -6.82 -16.29
C CYS A 608 14.01 -7.33 -16.56
N VAL A 609 13.65 -7.40 -17.84
CA VAL A 609 12.43 -8.06 -18.34
C VAL A 609 12.82 -9.08 -19.40
N ALA A 610 12.39 -10.33 -19.20
CA ALA A 610 12.44 -11.37 -20.21
C ALA A 610 11.13 -11.38 -21.04
N ALA A 611 11.24 -11.56 -22.35
CA ALA A 611 10.10 -11.65 -23.27
C ALA A 611 10.34 -12.73 -24.33
N VAL A 612 9.32 -13.55 -24.61
CA VAL A 612 9.37 -14.58 -25.65
C VAL A 612 9.42 -13.94 -27.05
N LEU A 613 10.28 -14.48 -27.91
CA LEU A 613 10.44 -14.14 -29.32
C LEU A 613 10.08 -15.37 -30.17
N PRO A 614 8.82 -15.48 -30.64
CA PRO A 614 8.32 -16.70 -31.28
C PRO A 614 9.05 -17.09 -32.56
N MET A 615 9.43 -16.13 -33.41
CA MET A 615 10.12 -16.41 -34.69
C MET A 615 11.55 -16.91 -34.44
N CYS A 616 12.15 -16.51 -33.33
CA CYS A 616 13.49 -16.94 -32.92
C CYS A 616 13.48 -18.19 -32.01
N ASN A 617 12.30 -18.76 -31.73
CA ASN A 617 12.10 -19.88 -30.81
C ASN A 617 12.80 -19.68 -29.44
N GLY A 618 12.84 -18.44 -28.96
CA GLY A 618 13.69 -18.03 -27.85
C GLY A 618 13.08 -16.93 -26.99
N VAL A 619 13.92 -16.33 -26.17
CA VAL A 619 13.61 -15.27 -25.22
C VAL A 619 14.65 -14.17 -25.35
N MET A 620 14.22 -12.92 -25.35
CA MET A 620 15.11 -11.78 -25.13
C MET A 620 15.09 -11.37 -23.66
N THR A 621 16.15 -10.73 -23.18
CA THR A 621 16.12 -10.00 -21.90
C THR A 621 16.66 -8.59 -22.08
N VAL A 622 16.06 -7.61 -21.40
CA VAL A 622 16.45 -6.20 -21.47
C VAL A 622 16.48 -5.58 -20.08
N ASN A 623 17.57 -4.88 -19.74
CA ASN A 623 17.76 -4.19 -18.48
C ASN A 623 17.18 -2.76 -18.50
N ARG A 624 16.89 -2.22 -17.31
CA ARG A 624 16.23 -0.92 -17.08
C ARG A 624 16.94 0.28 -17.71
N GLU A 625 18.26 0.23 -17.77
CA GLU A 625 19.10 1.32 -18.26
C GLU A 625 19.06 1.44 -19.79
N TYR A 626 18.73 0.36 -20.51
CA TYR A 626 18.66 0.37 -21.96
C TYR A 626 17.42 1.13 -22.47
N GLN A 627 17.65 2.20 -23.25
CA GLN A 627 16.60 3.12 -23.73
C GLN A 627 16.12 2.82 -25.17
N GLY A 628 16.77 1.87 -25.85
CA GLY A 628 16.51 1.52 -27.24
C GLY A 628 15.27 0.64 -27.43
N MET A 629 14.98 0.33 -28.70
CA MET A 629 13.97 -0.66 -29.06
C MET A 629 14.53 -2.07 -28.89
N THR A 630 13.65 -3.06 -28.74
CA THR A 630 14.01 -4.47 -28.62
C THR A 630 13.22 -5.30 -29.64
N PRO A 631 13.65 -6.54 -29.92
CA PRO A 631 12.98 -7.40 -30.90
C PRO A 631 11.50 -7.71 -30.60
N CYS A 632 11.02 -7.54 -29.37
CA CYS A 632 9.60 -7.71 -29.04
C CYS A 632 8.73 -6.47 -29.39
N GLY A 633 9.32 -5.44 -30.01
CA GLY A 633 8.62 -4.23 -30.46
C GLY A 633 8.33 -3.22 -29.35
N MET A 634 8.93 -3.39 -28.17
CA MET A 634 8.72 -2.51 -27.00
C MET A 634 10.04 -2.10 -26.35
N LYS A 635 10.13 -0.85 -25.89
CA LYS A 635 11.21 -0.40 -25.00
C LYS A 635 11.02 -1.01 -23.59
N PHE A 636 12.09 -1.01 -22.78
CA PHE A 636 12.00 -1.43 -21.37
C PHE A 636 10.86 -0.73 -20.62
N THR A 637 10.72 0.59 -20.77
CA THR A 637 9.68 1.38 -20.07
C THR A 637 8.26 0.93 -20.42
N THR A 638 8.04 0.53 -21.68
CA THR A 638 6.75 0.02 -22.13
C THR A 638 6.52 -1.39 -21.57
N LEU A 639 7.53 -2.27 -21.65
CA LEU A 639 7.47 -3.61 -21.07
C LEU A 639 7.15 -3.58 -19.57
N ALA A 640 7.90 -2.79 -18.80
CA ALA A 640 7.69 -2.65 -17.36
C ALA A 640 6.29 -2.13 -17.01
N GLY A 641 5.73 -1.23 -17.83
CA GLY A 641 4.34 -0.77 -17.69
C GLY A 641 3.30 -1.84 -18.01
N THR A 642 3.59 -2.72 -18.97
CA THR A 642 2.69 -3.81 -19.38
C THR A 642 2.65 -4.95 -18.37
N ILE A 643 3.79 -5.32 -17.79
CA ILE A 643 3.92 -6.53 -16.95
C ILE A 643 3.87 -6.24 -15.44
N GLY A 644 4.06 -4.98 -15.06
CA GLY A 644 4.03 -4.53 -13.67
C GLY A 644 2.63 -4.63 -13.04
N GLY A 645 2.54 -4.39 -11.74
CA GLY A 645 1.28 -4.35 -10.99
C GLY A 645 0.81 -5.69 -10.41
N GLY A 646 1.58 -6.76 -10.56
CA GLY A 646 1.28 -8.05 -9.93
C GLY A 646 0.34 -8.96 -10.71
N ASN A 647 0.28 -8.80 -12.04
CA ASN A 647 -0.46 -9.70 -12.93
C ASN A 647 0.41 -10.86 -13.42
N VAL A 648 -0.23 -12.00 -13.74
CA VAL A 648 0.43 -13.13 -14.42
C VAL A 648 0.41 -12.85 -15.92
N THR A 649 1.59 -12.76 -16.53
CA THR A 649 1.75 -12.39 -17.95
C THR A 649 2.52 -13.47 -18.71
N PRO A 650 1.88 -14.55 -19.18
CA PRO A 650 2.51 -15.57 -20.01
C PRO A 650 3.31 -14.97 -21.16
N GLY A 651 4.56 -15.39 -21.29
CA GLY A 651 5.51 -14.86 -22.28
C GLY A 651 6.36 -13.68 -21.80
N PHE A 652 6.08 -13.11 -20.62
CA PHE A 652 6.86 -12.02 -20.04
C PHE A 652 7.09 -12.21 -18.54
N VAL A 653 8.30 -11.94 -18.05
CA VAL A 653 8.60 -11.97 -16.62
C VAL A 653 9.71 -10.97 -16.26
N GLY A 654 9.51 -10.21 -15.18
CA GLY A 654 10.55 -9.40 -14.57
C GLY A 654 11.51 -10.24 -13.75
N HIS A 655 12.80 -9.97 -13.83
CA HIS A 655 13.84 -10.67 -13.08
C HIS A 655 15.03 -9.75 -12.77
N SER A 656 15.96 -10.21 -11.93
CA SER A 656 17.21 -9.49 -11.66
C SER A 656 18.27 -9.80 -12.72
N LYS A 657 19.30 -8.96 -12.83
CA LYS A 657 20.46 -9.21 -13.70
C LYS A 657 21.17 -10.49 -13.28
N TYR A 658 21.36 -10.68 -11.97
CA TYR A 658 22.01 -11.87 -11.42
C TYR A 658 21.25 -13.17 -11.74
N ASN A 659 19.92 -13.12 -11.78
CA ASN A 659 19.11 -14.30 -12.07
C ASN A 659 19.40 -14.91 -13.45
N ILE A 660 19.84 -14.12 -14.44
CA ILE A 660 20.22 -14.61 -15.79
C ILE A 660 21.30 -15.71 -15.70
N CYS A 661 22.22 -15.59 -14.73
CA CYS A 661 23.35 -16.50 -14.57
C CYS A 661 23.07 -17.65 -13.60
N GLN A 662 21.92 -17.66 -12.90
CA GLN A 662 21.56 -18.74 -11.98
C GLN A 662 21.10 -20.00 -12.75
N ARG A 663 21.39 -21.20 -12.24
CA ARG A 663 21.15 -22.48 -12.96
C ARG A 663 19.68 -22.71 -13.33
N LYS A 664 18.77 -22.10 -12.57
CA LYS A 664 17.32 -22.24 -12.69
C LYS A 664 16.64 -21.17 -13.54
N PHE A 665 17.40 -20.22 -14.09
CA PHE A 665 16.86 -19.20 -15.01
C PHE A 665 16.07 -19.85 -16.15
N ILE A 666 14.74 -19.72 -16.16
CA ILE A 666 13.80 -20.31 -17.13
C ILE A 666 14.13 -21.76 -17.53
N LYS A 667 14.62 -22.58 -16.59
CA LYS A 667 15.14 -23.93 -16.89
C LYS A 667 14.08 -24.86 -17.49
N GLY A 668 12.81 -24.69 -17.11
CA GLY A 668 11.67 -25.43 -17.66
C GLY A 668 11.41 -25.15 -19.13
N ASP A 669 11.80 -23.97 -19.63
CA ASP A 669 11.63 -23.58 -21.03
C ASP A 669 12.89 -23.82 -21.88
N GLY A 670 14.00 -24.22 -21.27
CA GLY A 670 15.27 -24.48 -21.94
C GLY A 670 16.47 -23.72 -21.39
N GLY A 671 16.27 -22.88 -20.37
CA GLY A 671 17.35 -22.17 -19.70
C GLY A 671 18.01 -21.08 -20.54
N ILE A 672 19.27 -20.78 -20.23
CA ILE A 672 20.07 -19.79 -20.97
C ILE A 672 20.22 -20.11 -22.46
N LYS A 673 19.98 -21.36 -22.89
CA LYS A 673 19.98 -21.75 -24.32
C LYS A 673 18.85 -21.10 -25.13
N ARG A 674 17.82 -20.59 -24.46
CA ARG A 674 16.73 -19.83 -25.07
C ARG A 674 17.03 -18.34 -25.20
N LEU A 675 18.06 -17.81 -24.54
CA LEU A 675 18.39 -16.39 -24.66
C LEU A 675 18.92 -16.12 -26.07
N VAL A 676 18.21 -15.33 -26.86
CA VAL A 676 18.59 -15.02 -28.26
C VAL A 676 18.92 -13.55 -28.47
N TRP A 677 18.58 -12.67 -27.54
CA TRP A 677 18.90 -11.25 -27.61
C TRP A 677 19.12 -10.64 -26.22
N MET A 678 20.14 -9.80 -26.09
CA MET A 678 20.50 -9.10 -24.86
C MET A 678 21.26 -7.81 -25.19
N PRO A 679 21.02 -6.67 -24.52
CA PRO A 679 21.80 -5.45 -24.74
C PRO A 679 23.29 -5.69 -24.53
N LYS A 680 24.14 -5.09 -25.35
CA LYS A 680 25.60 -5.25 -25.27
C LYS A 680 26.16 -4.84 -23.92
N SER A 681 25.62 -3.78 -23.34
CA SER A 681 25.99 -3.34 -21.99
C SER A 681 25.75 -4.41 -20.94
N LEU A 682 24.61 -5.11 -21.02
CA LEU A 682 24.25 -6.19 -20.11
C LEU A 682 25.14 -7.41 -20.33
N LYS A 683 25.44 -7.76 -21.59
CA LYS A 683 26.39 -8.85 -21.92
C LYS A 683 27.75 -8.63 -21.28
N GLU A 684 28.30 -7.41 -21.39
CA GLU A 684 29.60 -7.09 -20.80
C GLU A 684 29.56 -7.09 -19.26
N GLU A 685 28.45 -6.61 -18.67
CA GLU A 685 28.25 -6.60 -17.22
C GLU A 685 28.25 -8.01 -16.61
N ILE A 686 27.56 -8.97 -17.24
CA ILE A 686 27.43 -10.34 -16.71
C ILE A 686 28.39 -11.35 -17.33
N LYS A 687 29.33 -10.90 -18.18
CA LYS A 687 30.14 -11.73 -19.08
C LYS A 687 30.83 -12.91 -18.39
N GLU A 688 31.51 -12.65 -17.29
CA GLU A 688 32.26 -13.66 -16.55
C GLU A 688 31.34 -14.75 -15.99
N ARG A 689 30.28 -14.35 -15.29
CA ARG A 689 29.28 -15.26 -14.70
C ARG A 689 28.53 -16.03 -15.78
N PHE A 690 28.15 -15.35 -16.86
CA PHE A 690 27.43 -15.98 -17.98
C PHE A 690 28.29 -17.02 -18.69
N ASN A 691 29.56 -16.72 -18.97
CA ASN A 691 30.46 -17.67 -19.65
C ASN A 691 30.71 -18.92 -18.79
N LYS A 692 30.87 -18.77 -17.47
CA LYS A 692 30.93 -19.92 -16.54
C LYS A 692 29.67 -20.78 -16.66
N ARG A 693 28.49 -20.17 -16.64
CA ARG A 693 27.20 -20.88 -16.78
C ARG A 693 27.02 -21.51 -18.18
N ALA A 694 27.52 -20.86 -19.22
CA ALA A 694 27.48 -21.35 -20.59
C ALA A 694 28.39 -22.57 -20.79
N GLU A 695 29.58 -22.57 -20.17
CA GLU A 695 30.47 -23.73 -20.10
C GLU A 695 29.79 -24.90 -19.37
N GLU A 696 29.13 -24.65 -18.23
CA GLU A 696 28.35 -25.65 -17.49
C GLU A 696 27.16 -26.22 -18.29
N GLU A 697 26.62 -25.47 -19.26
CA GLU A 697 25.58 -25.93 -20.20
C GLU A 697 26.14 -26.62 -21.47
N GLY A 698 27.47 -26.66 -21.61
CA GLY A 698 28.18 -27.28 -22.74
C GLY A 698 28.28 -26.40 -23.99
N ILE A 699 28.07 -25.08 -23.88
CA ILE A 699 28.14 -24.13 -25.00
C ILE A 699 28.96 -22.90 -24.58
N PRO A 700 30.30 -23.00 -24.45
CA PRO A 700 31.13 -21.92 -23.91
C PRO A 700 31.07 -20.62 -24.72
N ASP A 701 30.78 -20.71 -26.02
CA ASP A 701 30.67 -19.56 -26.93
C ASP A 701 29.23 -19.03 -27.04
N LEU A 702 28.31 -19.43 -26.15
CA LEU A 702 26.90 -19.05 -26.23
C LEU A 702 26.69 -17.53 -26.26
N LEU A 703 27.44 -16.76 -25.45
CA LEU A 703 27.29 -15.31 -25.37
C LEU A 703 27.53 -14.61 -26.72
N ASP A 704 28.46 -15.15 -27.52
CA ASP A 704 28.79 -14.64 -28.87
C ASP A 704 27.74 -15.03 -29.94
N ARG A 705 26.84 -15.97 -29.61
CA ARG A 705 25.73 -16.39 -30.47
C ARG A 705 24.44 -15.63 -30.17
N ILE A 706 24.36 -14.92 -29.06
CA ILE A 706 23.22 -14.09 -28.67
C ILE A 706 23.29 -12.77 -29.45
N ALA A 707 22.20 -12.31 -30.06
CA ALA A 707 22.15 -11.02 -30.73
C ALA A 707 22.13 -9.85 -29.72
N ASP A 708 22.43 -8.65 -30.18
CA ASP A 708 22.32 -7.40 -29.42
C ASP A 708 21.87 -6.28 -30.36
N GLU A 709 21.82 -5.05 -29.85
CA GLU A 709 21.42 -3.88 -30.61
C GLU A 709 22.32 -3.54 -31.81
N ASP A 710 23.57 -4.05 -31.87
CA ASP A 710 24.46 -3.87 -33.03
C ASP A 710 24.06 -4.83 -34.17
N VAL A 711 23.38 -5.93 -33.87
CA VAL A 711 22.86 -6.90 -34.85
C VAL A 711 21.50 -6.45 -35.38
N GLY A 712 20.57 -6.08 -34.48
CA GLY A 712 19.21 -5.70 -34.86
C GLY A 712 18.28 -5.56 -33.65
N VAL A 713 17.12 -4.93 -33.88
CA VAL A 713 16.08 -4.65 -32.85
C VAL A 713 14.71 -5.17 -33.26
N THR A 714 14.65 -6.09 -34.21
CA THR A 714 13.44 -6.81 -34.65
C THR A 714 13.77 -8.30 -34.83
N GLU A 715 12.77 -9.19 -34.72
CA GLU A 715 12.99 -10.63 -34.94
C GLU A 715 13.54 -10.93 -36.35
N ASP A 716 13.07 -10.21 -37.37
CA ASP A 716 13.53 -10.36 -38.77
C ASP A 716 15.01 -9.99 -38.96
N GLU A 717 15.50 -8.97 -38.25
CA GLU A 717 16.90 -8.55 -38.34
C GLU A 717 17.85 -9.53 -37.63
N ILE A 718 17.43 -10.10 -36.49
CA ILE A 718 18.30 -10.95 -35.69
C ILE A 718 18.27 -12.42 -36.14
N LEU A 719 17.18 -12.90 -36.74
CA LEU A 719 17.04 -14.30 -37.14
C LEU A 719 18.16 -14.79 -38.09
N PRO A 720 18.59 -14.04 -39.13
CA PRO A 720 19.72 -14.42 -39.97
C PRO A 720 21.02 -14.60 -39.18
N PHE A 721 21.30 -13.72 -38.21
CA PHE A 721 22.46 -13.83 -37.34
C PHE A 721 22.40 -15.09 -36.47
N LEU A 722 21.24 -15.38 -35.88
CA LEU A 722 21.04 -16.59 -35.07
C LEU A 722 21.24 -17.87 -35.90
N GLN A 723 20.81 -17.86 -37.17
CA GLN A 723 21.04 -18.97 -38.11
C GLN A 723 22.53 -19.12 -38.46
N GLU A 724 23.22 -18.01 -38.77
CA GLU A 724 24.65 -18.00 -39.07
C GLU A 724 25.47 -18.53 -37.88
N LYS A 725 25.15 -18.07 -36.67
CA LYS A 725 25.78 -18.49 -35.42
C LYS A 725 25.33 -19.86 -34.93
N LYS A 726 24.39 -20.50 -35.60
CA LYS A 726 23.78 -21.78 -35.19
C LYS A 726 23.35 -21.74 -33.73
N HIS A 727 22.50 -20.76 -33.41
CA HIS A 727 22.01 -20.56 -32.07
C HIS A 727 21.17 -21.78 -31.62
N PRO A 728 21.43 -22.37 -30.44
CA PRO A 728 20.78 -23.63 -30.02
C PRO A 728 19.26 -23.54 -29.96
N ALA A 729 18.70 -22.37 -29.59
CA ALA A 729 17.25 -22.14 -29.55
C ALA A 729 16.52 -22.53 -30.85
N LEU A 730 17.15 -22.37 -32.02
CA LEU A 730 16.53 -22.66 -33.31
C LEU A 730 16.33 -24.16 -33.57
N GLU A 731 17.08 -25.03 -32.88
CA GLU A 731 17.01 -26.48 -33.02
C GLU A 731 16.26 -27.16 -31.87
N MET A 732 15.86 -26.40 -30.85
CA MET A 732 15.06 -26.88 -29.72
C MET A 732 13.59 -27.01 -30.11
N GLU A 733 12.83 -27.79 -29.34
CA GLU A 733 11.37 -27.85 -29.47
C GLU A 733 10.72 -26.45 -29.44
N PRO A 734 9.55 -26.24 -30.07
CA PRO A 734 8.84 -24.97 -30.00
C PRO A 734 8.62 -24.49 -28.56
N ILE A 735 8.99 -23.24 -28.25
CA ILE A 735 8.85 -22.68 -26.90
C ILE A 735 7.38 -22.50 -26.48
N LEU A 736 6.46 -22.33 -27.43
CA LEU A 736 5.03 -22.14 -27.18
C LEU A 736 4.20 -23.44 -27.22
N GLY A 737 4.85 -24.60 -27.38
CA GLY A 737 4.18 -25.90 -27.57
C GLY A 737 3.89 -26.23 -29.02
#